data_AF-A0A8T8SU64-F1
#
_entry.id   AF-A0A8T8SU64-F1
#
_cell.length_a   1.000
_cell.length_b   1.000
_cell.length_c   1.000
_cell.angle_alpha   90.00
_cell.angle_beta   90.00
_cell.angle_gamma   90.00
#
_symmetry.space_group_name_H-M   'P 1'
#
loop_
_entity.id
_entity.type
_entity.pdbx_description
1 polymer ?
#
loop_
_entity_poly.entity_id
_entity_poly.type
_entity_poly.pdbx_seq_one_letter_code
_entity_poly.pdbx_strand_id
1 'polypeptide(L)'
;MVPLYSRAWFETISVRNFAQTQFPDATDIQPSSTRWLKTAAGIEDAFLPTELVPRREDLQSLYEQSKKERDAGNIFVSFRLSTQPRVTRVWSLTKVRIGNEYASHARRIENARKVVAHLDVRASRGRLADAMDTINHQSMFSERGEAFTAVSYPDFEVLRPFQQLSDTIIDFYLFQVRKLFLADTIILSAGFNRDLELAFQKGGAVPAERTRLDRIGTARFVGWVHYEPMHWTTVLVDRSKHALFYGCSMGGKIGKVAKTHIDWLFDQDGTPLQLDSLHTDIQYDGVSCGLAAISMLIHGLLDITHTVNTEARWTYPTTEQYRDQIFDECILSFHVLPESVNSPIKNDEIVVCSPSNLTSQQQTNTLRDVSPTGPTRTAPKQAFVSSPTTSDETEFDKTNLAPSPAVSVDSLPGLSQLGDWYKNTNVPINKTSISDDNQSLRSTFLFEEDDRFSTISTSDEPSSEFSSSPGSSESGLISSLPSSLTRLASREFDDLEAAIASCCAAATRDGFVLHRDSSQMGVVEGETVMIWKRLRCKNWNSAVAETRKSKTIDPANTRRTKTAPKKCPAMINLRLVGKGPEWHITKVDWTHNHDPDPLLQSQSKPHHPTQVEKDLIRRLVSGNAGNISRSQALQCVRVIVPDTKLELQQVSNIINTAKNDRQVEYAKKGGDAASLLVWLAAQKDKDQGFRYACQVHKETGALRRLFVCSAEMVNALQRFGDVIIADVAQGRNIYQMPLNIFCVVDGAGRTRNVVYVVQDREDKEAHQWALEQLIITSG
;
A
#
# COMPACT_ATOMS: atom_id res chain seq x y z
N MET A 1 40.39 -19.56 26.09
CA MET A 1 39.84 -18.30 25.56
C MET A 1 39.06 -18.61 24.30
N VAL A 2 37.90 -17.97 24.10
CA VAL A 2 37.13 -18.10 22.85
C VAL A 2 37.80 -17.23 21.78
N PRO A 3 38.05 -17.72 20.55
CA PRO A 3 38.69 -16.92 19.51
C PRO A 3 37.83 -15.71 19.09
N LEU A 4 38.44 -14.53 18.97
CA LEU A 4 37.77 -13.32 18.46
C LEU A 4 37.10 -13.58 17.10
N TYR A 5 35.91 -13.01 16.91
CA TYR A 5 35.09 -13.14 15.69
C TYR A 5 34.64 -14.55 15.31
N SER A 6 34.94 -15.57 16.14
CA SER A 6 34.31 -16.89 15.97
C SER A 6 32.84 -16.83 16.37
N ARG A 7 32.04 -17.78 15.86
CA ARG A 7 30.62 -17.92 16.23
C ARG A 7 30.40 -17.87 17.75
N ALA A 8 31.17 -18.66 18.51
CA ALA A 8 31.07 -18.71 19.97
C ALA A 8 31.45 -17.39 20.67
N TRP A 9 32.26 -16.53 20.02
CA TRP A 9 32.55 -15.19 20.53
C TRP A 9 31.41 -14.22 20.25
N PHE A 10 30.77 -14.30 19.07
CA PHE A 10 29.55 -13.53 18.80
C PHE A 10 28.41 -13.93 19.75
N GLU A 11 28.22 -15.22 20.02
CA GLU A 11 27.22 -15.73 20.97
C GLU A 11 27.48 -15.27 22.42
N THR A 12 28.70 -14.84 22.77
CA THR A 12 29.08 -14.44 24.15
C THR A 12 29.48 -12.97 24.33
N ILE A 13 29.64 -12.18 23.26
CA ILE A 13 30.02 -10.77 23.37
C ILE A 13 28.86 -9.94 23.94
N SER A 14 29.10 -9.25 25.06
CA SER A 14 28.10 -8.36 25.64
C SER A 14 27.87 -7.09 24.82
N VAL A 15 26.70 -6.45 24.96
CA VAL A 15 26.38 -5.17 24.29
C VAL A 15 27.48 -4.12 24.55
N ARG A 16 27.96 -4.00 25.80
CA ARG A 16 29.04 -3.07 26.19
C ARG A 16 30.37 -3.39 25.49
N ASN A 17 30.75 -4.67 25.47
CA ASN A 17 31.99 -5.09 24.82
C ASN A 17 31.89 -4.93 23.30
N PHE A 18 30.71 -5.15 22.71
CA PHE A 18 30.43 -4.90 21.30
C PHE A 18 30.63 -3.42 20.95
N ALA A 19 30.07 -2.50 21.74
CA ALA A 19 30.23 -1.05 21.55
C ALA A 19 31.70 -0.59 21.59
N GLN A 20 32.54 -1.29 22.36
CA GLN A 20 33.98 -1.01 22.49
C GLN A 20 34.85 -1.78 21.49
N THR A 21 34.29 -2.73 20.73
CA THR A 21 35.06 -3.59 19.82
C THR A 21 35.26 -2.92 18.47
N GLN A 22 36.52 -2.83 18.04
CA GLN A 22 36.87 -2.53 16.65
C GLN A 22 36.69 -3.80 15.81
N PHE A 23 35.99 -3.69 14.69
CA PHE A 23 35.69 -4.81 13.79
C PHE A 23 36.51 -4.70 12.50
N PRO A 24 37.13 -5.80 12.03
CA PRO A 24 37.92 -5.81 10.79
C PRO A 24 37.14 -5.32 9.57
N ASP A 25 37.75 -4.46 8.75
CA ASP A 25 37.09 -3.95 7.56
C ASP A 25 36.92 -5.05 6.50
N ALA A 26 35.69 -5.18 6.01
CA ALA A 26 35.37 -6.06 4.89
C ALA A 26 35.94 -5.46 3.59
N THR A 27 36.57 -6.29 2.76
CA THR A 27 37.25 -5.83 1.54
C THR A 27 36.87 -6.64 0.31
N ASP A 28 36.85 -5.98 -0.84
CA ASP A 28 36.50 -6.53 -2.16
C ASP A 28 37.65 -7.34 -2.80
N ILE A 29 38.55 -7.85 -1.97
CA ILE A 29 39.88 -8.32 -2.38
C ILE A 29 39.91 -9.83 -2.32
N GLN A 30 39.74 -10.45 -3.49
CA GLN A 30 39.66 -11.90 -3.63
C GLN A 30 40.99 -12.58 -3.26
N PRO A 31 40.96 -13.70 -2.53
CA PRO A 31 42.10 -14.60 -2.37
C PRO A 31 42.54 -15.16 -3.73
N SER A 32 43.80 -14.92 -4.09
CA SER A 32 44.40 -15.40 -5.34
C SER A 32 45.66 -16.23 -5.06
N SER A 33 46.12 -17.05 -6.02
CA SER A 33 47.33 -17.87 -5.88
C SER A 33 47.34 -18.81 -4.66
N THR A 34 46.20 -19.42 -4.35
CA THR A 34 45.98 -20.26 -3.17
C THR A 34 46.89 -21.49 -3.16
N ARG A 35 47.59 -21.74 -2.04
CA ARG A 35 48.46 -22.91 -1.83
C ARG A 35 48.22 -23.51 -0.45
N TRP A 36 47.83 -24.79 -0.41
CA TRP A 36 47.64 -25.56 0.82
C TRP A 36 48.97 -26.11 1.33
N LEU A 37 49.14 -26.10 2.67
CA LEU A 37 50.42 -26.38 3.32
C LEU A 37 50.24 -27.25 4.57
N LYS A 38 51.16 -28.20 4.77
CA LYS A 38 51.29 -29.01 6.00
C LYS A 38 52.10 -28.32 7.09
N THR A 39 53.04 -27.47 6.70
CA THR A 39 53.87 -26.65 7.59
C THR A 39 54.07 -25.27 6.96
N ALA A 40 54.16 -24.22 7.79
CA ALA A 40 54.41 -22.86 7.35
C ALA A 40 55.16 -22.06 8.43
N ALA A 41 55.90 -21.03 8.02
CA ALA A 41 56.48 -20.03 8.91
C ALA A 41 55.69 -18.71 8.77
N GLY A 42 55.58 -17.93 9.84
CA GLY A 42 54.80 -16.69 9.84
C GLY A 42 53.29 -16.91 9.78
N ILE A 43 52.79 -17.92 10.51
CA ILE A 43 51.36 -18.28 10.58
C ILE A 43 50.58 -17.17 11.29
N GLU A 44 49.46 -16.76 10.70
CA GLU A 44 48.46 -15.94 11.37
C GLU A 44 47.31 -16.81 11.89
N ASP A 45 47.19 -16.95 13.20
CA ASP A 45 46.11 -17.72 13.86
C ASP A 45 44.99 -16.85 14.45
N ALA A 46 45.27 -15.56 14.70
CA ALA A 46 44.32 -14.58 15.19
C ALA A 46 44.03 -13.51 14.13
N PHE A 47 42.83 -12.93 14.19
CA PHE A 47 42.48 -11.72 13.43
C PHE A 47 42.95 -10.47 14.17
N LEU A 48 43.52 -9.52 13.44
CA LEU A 48 43.78 -8.18 13.97
C LEU A 48 42.59 -7.26 13.68
N PRO A 49 42.23 -6.31 14.57
CA PRO A 49 41.13 -5.36 14.31
C PRO A 49 41.31 -4.50 13.06
N THR A 50 42.54 -4.29 12.62
CA THR A 50 42.91 -3.55 11.40
C THR A 50 43.17 -4.46 10.19
N GLU A 51 42.81 -5.74 10.26
CA GLU A 51 42.99 -6.69 9.17
C GLU A 51 41.90 -6.52 8.12
N LEU A 52 42.28 -6.58 6.84
CA LEU A 52 41.32 -6.61 5.74
C LEU A 52 40.78 -8.03 5.58
N VAL A 53 39.47 -8.22 5.77
CA VAL A 53 38.83 -9.54 5.64
C VAL A 53 38.08 -9.61 4.30
N PRO A 54 38.39 -10.59 3.43
CA PRO A 54 37.69 -10.74 2.14
C PRO A 54 36.19 -10.97 2.30
N ARG A 55 35.43 -10.70 1.23
CA ARG A 55 33.97 -10.91 1.22
C ARG A 55 33.61 -12.37 1.55
N ARG A 56 32.39 -12.56 2.05
CA ARG A 56 31.85 -13.89 2.39
C ARG A 56 31.89 -14.85 1.21
N GLU A 57 31.55 -14.42 0.02
CA GLU A 57 31.56 -15.26 -1.20
C GLU A 57 32.94 -15.87 -1.45
N ASP A 58 33.98 -15.04 -1.37
CA ASP A 58 35.38 -15.45 -1.54
C ASP A 58 35.81 -16.42 -0.43
N LEU A 59 35.53 -16.08 0.83
CA LEU A 59 35.89 -16.92 1.99
C LEU A 59 35.09 -18.23 2.05
N GLN A 60 33.86 -18.26 1.56
CA GLN A 60 33.04 -19.48 1.53
C GLN A 60 33.67 -20.51 0.59
N SER A 61 34.19 -20.10 -0.57
CA SER A 61 34.91 -21.00 -1.48
C SER A 61 36.17 -21.59 -0.83
N LEU A 62 36.96 -20.74 -0.17
CA LEU A 62 38.18 -21.11 0.55
C LEU A 62 37.87 -22.04 1.73
N TYR A 63 36.78 -21.77 2.46
CA TYR A 63 36.31 -22.57 3.57
C TYR A 63 35.83 -23.96 3.13
N GLU A 64 35.01 -24.07 2.08
CA GLU A 64 34.57 -25.37 1.57
C GLU A 64 35.73 -26.22 1.05
N GLN A 65 36.72 -25.62 0.38
CA GLN A 65 37.93 -26.34 0.00
C GLN A 65 38.77 -26.76 1.22
N SER A 66 38.87 -25.90 2.24
CA SER A 66 39.65 -26.20 3.46
C SER A 66 39.19 -27.47 4.19
N LYS A 67 37.90 -27.85 4.08
CA LYS A 67 37.37 -29.10 4.66
C LYS A 67 38.06 -30.32 4.03
N LYS A 68 38.11 -30.38 2.69
CA LYS A 68 38.75 -31.48 1.94
C LYS A 68 40.26 -31.52 2.14
N GLU A 69 40.88 -30.33 2.22
CA GLU A 69 42.33 -30.19 2.38
C GLU A 69 42.79 -30.58 3.80
N ARG A 70 41.94 -30.38 4.81
CA ARG A 70 42.14 -30.91 6.17
C ARG A 70 42.23 -32.44 6.16
N ASP A 71 41.36 -33.12 5.43
CA ASP A 71 41.38 -34.59 5.29
C ASP A 71 42.64 -35.09 4.56
N ALA A 72 43.20 -34.28 3.64
CA ALA A 72 44.50 -34.53 3.00
C ALA A 72 45.73 -34.24 3.91
N GLY A 73 45.49 -33.80 5.15
CA GLY A 73 46.50 -33.47 6.15
C GLY A 73 47.16 -32.10 5.95
N ASN A 74 46.54 -31.18 5.20
CA ASN A 74 46.94 -29.78 5.16
C ASN A 74 46.29 -29.00 6.32
N ILE A 75 47.02 -28.06 6.92
CA ILE A 75 46.59 -27.31 8.11
C ILE A 75 46.74 -25.79 7.99
N PHE A 76 47.39 -25.31 6.92
CA PHE A 76 47.46 -23.89 6.56
C PHE A 76 47.11 -23.68 5.09
N VAL A 77 46.72 -22.45 4.77
CA VAL A 77 46.58 -21.96 3.41
C VAL A 77 47.32 -20.64 3.24
N SER A 78 48.14 -20.55 2.20
CA SER A 78 48.72 -19.30 1.74
C SER A 78 47.92 -18.76 0.56
N PHE A 79 47.61 -17.47 0.57
CA PHE A 79 46.96 -16.79 -0.55
C PHE A 79 47.44 -15.34 -0.64
N ARG A 80 47.36 -14.75 -1.83
CA ARG A 80 47.65 -13.34 -2.08
C ARG A 80 46.37 -12.54 -2.17
N LEU A 81 46.29 -11.51 -1.35
CA LEU A 81 45.34 -10.42 -1.46
C LEU A 81 45.77 -9.50 -2.62
N SER A 82 44.83 -9.10 -3.45
CA SER A 82 45.01 -8.10 -4.53
C SER A 82 45.15 -6.64 -4.03
N THR A 83 45.64 -6.43 -2.80
CA THR A 83 46.00 -5.10 -2.27
C THR A 83 47.16 -4.45 -3.04
N GLN A 84 47.33 -3.14 -2.88
CA GLN A 84 48.56 -2.42 -3.24
C GLN A 84 49.24 -1.89 -1.95
N PRO A 85 50.48 -2.33 -1.61
CA PRO A 85 51.22 -3.43 -2.23
C PRO A 85 50.53 -4.80 -2.01
N ARG A 86 50.82 -5.78 -2.87
CA ARG A 86 50.24 -7.14 -2.77
C ARG A 86 50.70 -7.83 -1.49
N VAL A 87 49.76 -8.19 -0.62
CA VAL A 87 50.04 -8.88 0.64
C VAL A 87 49.79 -10.38 0.47
N THR A 88 50.81 -11.19 0.75
CA THR A 88 50.62 -12.64 0.94
C THR A 88 50.21 -12.88 2.39
N ARG A 89 49.07 -13.55 2.59
CA ARG A 89 48.61 -14.05 3.89
C ARG A 89 48.88 -15.54 4.00
N VAL A 90 49.13 -16.00 5.23
CA VAL A 90 49.22 -17.42 5.59
C VAL A 90 48.33 -17.65 6.80
N TRP A 91 47.15 -18.20 6.56
CA TRP A 91 46.15 -18.46 7.59
C TRP A 91 46.11 -19.95 7.92
N SER A 92 45.91 -20.30 9.19
CA SER A 92 45.48 -21.65 9.53
C SER A 92 44.06 -21.92 9.06
N LEU A 93 43.69 -23.20 8.84
CA LEU A 93 42.31 -23.55 8.47
C LEU A 93 41.30 -23.16 9.55
N THR A 94 41.76 -22.98 10.80
CA THR A 94 40.98 -22.41 11.90
C THR A 94 40.69 -20.93 11.66
N LYS A 95 41.69 -20.11 11.27
CA LYS A 95 41.48 -18.71 10.90
C LYS A 95 40.60 -18.55 9.66
N VAL A 96 40.72 -19.43 8.65
CA VAL A 96 39.79 -19.46 7.49
C VAL A 96 38.34 -19.65 7.93
N ARG A 97 38.06 -20.64 8.79
CA ARG A 97 36.71 -20.86 9.34
C ARG A 97 36.19 -19.63 10.08
N ILE A 98 37.00 -19.04 10.97
CA ILE A 98 36.63 -17.85 11.76
C ILE A 98 36.37 -16.65 10.84
N GLY A 99 37.16 -16.46 9.78
CA GLY A 99 36.94 -15.40 8.80
C GLY A 99 35.62 -15.57 8.03
N ASN A 100 35.27 -16.81 7.66
CA ASN A 100 33.99 -17.09 7.02
C ASN A 100 32.80 -16.89 7.98
N GLU A 101 32.95 -17.27 9.26
CA GLU A 101 31.97 -16.97 10.32
C GLU A 101 31.79 -15.45 10.47
N TYR A 102 32.87 -14.69 10.62
CA TYR A 102 32.86 -13.23 10.67
C TYR A 102 32.13 -12.59 9.49
N ALA A 103 32.53 -12.94 8.26
CA ALA A 103 31.93 -12.41 7.04
C ALA A 103 30.45 -12.80 6.89
N SER A 104 30.02 -13.92 7.49
CA SER A 104 28.61 -14.30 7.55
C SER A 104 27.76 -13.38 8.45
N HIS A 105 28.36 -12.76 9.46
CA HIS A 105 27.70 -11.86 10.40
C HIS A 105 27.72 -10.37 10.00
N ALA A 106 28.43 -9.98 8.93
CA ALA A 106 28.64 -8.57 8.55
C ALA A 106 27.37 -7.69 8.59
N ARG A 107 26.24 -8.16 8.06
CA ARG A 107 24.95 -7.44 8.12
C ARG A 107 24.38 -7.36 9.54
N ARG A 108 24.48 -8.42 10.35
CA ARG A 108 24.05 -8.41 11.76
C ARG A 108 24.94 -7.49 12.60
N ILE A 109 26.24 -7.39 12.30
CA ILE A 109 27.17 -6.44 12.96
C ILE A 109 26.79 -4.99 12.66
N GLU A 110 26.44 -4.68 11.42
CA GLU A 110 26.02 -3.32 11.07
C GLU A 110 24.67 -2.96 11.73
N ASN A 111 23.70 -3.88 11.75
CA ASN A 111 22.47 -3.72 12.52
C ASN A 111 22.74 -3.59 14.03
N ALA A 112 23.69 -4.34 14.57
CA ALA A 112 24.09 -4.26 15.98
C ALA A 112 24.60 -2.86 16.36
N ARG A 113 25.48 -2.26 15.57
CA ARG A 113 25.98 -0.88 15.77
C ARG A 113 24.84 0.14 15.81
N LYS A 114 23.89 -0.02 14.89
CA LYS A 114 22.72 0.84 14.74
C LYS A 114 21.76 0.75 15.93
N VAL A 115 21.60 -0.44 16.50
CA VAL A 115 20.83 -0.69 17.74
C VAL A 115 21.55 -0.10 18.95
N VAL A 116 22.87 -0.28 19.09
CA VAL A 116 23.66 0.33 20.18
C VAL A 116 23.56 1.86 20.17
N ALA A 117 23.76 2.50 19.02
CA ALA A 117 23.60 3.96 18.90
C ALA A 117 22.18 4.45 19.28
N HIS A 118 21.15 3.62 19.05
CA HIS A 118 19.78 3.92 19.44
C HIS A 118 19.54 3.75 20.96
N LEU A 119 20.15 2.73 21.57
CA LEU A 119 20.16 2.54 23.03
C LEU A 119 20.87 3.71 23.74
N ASP A 120 22.02 4.16 23.23
CA ASP A 120 22.76 5.32 23.77
C ASP A 120 21.91 6.60 23.72
N VAL A 121 21.24 6.86 22.59
CA VAL A 121 20.33 8.01 22.45
C VAL A 121 19.18 7.92 23.46
N ARG A 122 18.62 6.74 23.70
CA ARG A 122 17.53 6.55 24.67
C ARG A 122 18.00 6.74 26.11
N ALA A 123 19.14 6.14 26.49
CA ALA A 123 19.78 6.35 27.79
C ALA A 123 20.04 7.83 28.05
N SER A 124 20.58 8.57 27.07
CA SER A 124 20.84 10.01 27.19
C SER A 124 19.57 10.86 27.40
N ARG A 125 18.41 10.35 26.95
CA ARG A 125 17.08 10.95 27.15
C ARG A 125 16.39 10.48 28.44
N GLY A 126 17.08 9.71 29.28
CA GLY A 126 16.53 9.12 30.50
C GLY A 126 15.60 7.93 30.28
N ARG A 127 15.43 7.43 29.04
CA ARG A 127 14.71 6.18 28.78
C ARG A 127 15.66 5.00 28.95
N LEU A 128 15.17 3.89 29.50
CA LEU A 128 15.93 2.66 29.78
C LEU A 128 17.10 2.83 30.77
N ALA A 129 17.29 3.99 31.41
CA ALA A 129 18.46 4.30 32.25
C ALA A 129 18.70 3.25 33.35
N ASP A 130 17.66 2.90 34.10
CA ASP A 130 17.72 1.92 35.20
C ASP A 130 18.02 0.48 34.72
N ALA A 131 17.72 0.16 33.47
CA ALA A 131 17.97 -1.14 32.85
C ALA A 131 19.32 -1.21 32.10
N MET A 132 19.96 -0.06 31.86
CA MET A 132 21.06 0.04 30.90
C MET A 132 22.33 -0.71 31.34
N ASP A 133 22.61 -0.80 32.64
CA ASP A 133 23.72 -1.61 33.15
C ASP A 133 23.50 -3.12 32.88
N THR A 134 22.29 -3.62 33.15
CA THR A 134 21.90 -5.01 32.83
C THR A 134 21.98 -5.29 31.33
N ILE A 135 21.42 -4.41 30.48
CA ILE A 135 21.47 -4.51 29.01
C ILE A 135 22.92 -4.56 28.53
N ASN A 136 23.78 -3.69 29.06
CA ASN A 136 25.21 -3.64 28.74
C ASN A 136 25.96 -4.96 28.99
N HIS A 137 25.50 -5.75 29.96
CA HIS A 137 26.07 -7.06 30.30
C HIS A 137 25.41 -8.25 29.58
N GLN A 138 24.28 -8.08 28.91
CA GLN A 138 23.66 -9.13 28.08
C GLN A 138 24.44 -9.37 26.78
N SER A 139 24.39 -10.61 26.25
CA SER A 139 25.00 -10.94 24.96
C SER A 139 24.26 -10.30 23.78
N MET A 140 25.03 -9.80 22.81
CA MET A 140 24.54 -9.05 21.65
C MET A 140 23.93 -9.97 20.57
N PHE A 141 24.54 -11.13 20.31
CA PHE A 141 24.09 -12.08 19.28
C PHE A 141 23.58 -13.41 19.87
N SER A 142 23.50 -13.55 21.19
CA SER A 142 22.82 -14.70 21.78
C SER A 142 21.34 -14.67 21.40
N GLU A 143 20.88 -15.79 20.85
CA GLU A 143 19.50 -16.01 20.49
C GLU A 143 18.77 -16.62 21.70
N ARG A 144 17.62 -16.07 22.10
CA ARG A 144 16.90 -16.51 23.31
C ARG A 144 15.84 -17.57 23.01
N GLY A 145 16.23 -18.84 23.18
CA GLY A 145 15.35 -20.01 23.15
C GLY A 145 15.06 -20.56 21.74
N GLU A 146 14.55 -21.79 21.68
CA GLU A 146 14.13 -22.46 20.42
C GLU A 146 12.66 -22.19 20.05
N ALA A 147 11.94 -21.42 20.87
CA ALA A 147 10.48 -21.31 20.86
C ALA A 147 9.96 -20.22 19.90
N PHE A 148 10.52 -19.02 19.99
CA PHE A 148 10.33 -17.97 18.99
C PHE A 148 11.47 -18.02 17.97
N THR A 149 11.23 -17.50 16.77
CA THR A 149 12.30 -17.29 15.79
C THR A 149 13.45 -16.52 16.44
N ALA A 150 14.57 -17.22 16.59
CA ALA A 150 15.76 -16.86 17.34
C ALA A 150 16.08 -15.35 17.42
N VAL A 151 15.53 -14.65 18.42
CA VAL A 151 15.64 -13.18 18.54
C VAL A 151 16.96 -12.79 19.22
N SER A 152 17.65 -11.82 18.62
CA SER A 152 18.86 -11.17 19.13
C SER A 152 18.74 -9.63 19.05
N TYR A 153 19.61 -8.88 19.75
CA TYR A 153 19.58 -7.41 19.69
C TYR A 153 19.61 -6.82 18.27
N PRO A 154 20.42 -7.33 17.31
CA PRO A 154 20.42 -6.88 15.91
C PRO A 154 19.06 -6.93 15.19
N ASP A 155 18.11 -7.73 15.65
CA ASP A 155 16.82 -7.92 14.97
C ASP A 155 15.85 -6.77 15.27
N PHE A 156 16.01 -6.08 16.40
CA PHE A 156 15.24 -4.88 16.75
C PHE A 156 15.56 -3.66 15.86
N GLU A 157 16.55 -3.74 14.97
CA GLU A 157 16.89 -2.67 14.02
C GLU A 157 15.69 -2.24 13.14
N VAL A 158 14.79 -3.18 12.81
CA VAL A 158 13.59 -2.91 11.99
C VAL A 158 12.60 -1.94 12.65
N LEU A 159 12.72 -1.70 13.97
CA LEU A 159 11.89 -0.75 14.71
C LEU A 159 12.36 0.70 14.54
N ARG A 160 13.55 0.95 13.99
CA ARG A 160 13.96 2.33 13.67
C ARG A 160 13.08 2.94 12.55
N PRO A 161 13.04 4.28 12.41
CA PRO A 161 12.25 4.93 11.37
C PRO A 161 12.57 4.41 9.96
N PHE A 162 11.57 4.48 9.08
CA PHE A 162 11.66 4.12 7.66
C PHE A 162 11.98 2.65 7.32
N GLN A 163 11.84 1.70 8.26
CA GLN A 163 12.03 0.25 8.00
C GLN A 163 10.73 -0.55 8.12
N GLN A 164 10.54 -1.54 7.26
CA GLN A 164 9.48 -2.54 7.41
C GLN A 164 9.81 -3.49 8.56
N LEU A 165 8.80 -3.86 9.35
CA LEU A 165 8.96 -4.87 10.41
C LEU A 165 9.16 -6.27 9.81
N SER A 166 9.96 -7.10 10.49
CA SER A 166 10.06 -8.53 10.22
C SER A 166 8.97 -9.31 10.97
N ASP A 167 8.64 -10.50 10.46
CA ASP A 167 7.82 -11.51 11.13
C ASP A 167 8.26 -11.75 12.58
N THR A 168 9.55 -11.92 12.79
CA THR A 168 10.19 -12.21 14.08
C THR A 168 9.95 -11.11 15.11
N ILE A 169 9.99 -9.84 14.73
CA ILE A 169 9.73 -8.73 15.65
C ILE A 169 8.23 -8.50 15.85
N ILE A 170 7.40 -8.76 14.84
CA ILE A 170 5.94 -8.76 14.97
C ILE A 170 5.52 -9.81 16.00
N ASP A 171 5.97 -11.06 15.83
CA ASP A 171 5.62 -12.19 16.70
C ASP A 171 6.16 -12.01 18.12
N PHE A 172 7.40 -11.52 18.27
CA PHE A 172 7.97 -11.21 19.58
C PHE A 172 7.17 -10.12 20.31
N TYR A 173 6.75 -9.05 19.62
CA TYR A 173 5.92 -8.01 20.23
C TYR A 173 4.52 -8.51 20.59
N LEU A 174 3.84 -9.21 19.67
CA LEU A 174 2.53 -9.82 19.93
C LEU A 174 2.56 -10.78 21.12
N PHE A 175 3.66 -11.51 21.32
CA PHE A 175 3.87 -12.31 22.52
C PHE A 175 4.00 -11.45 23.79
N GLN A 176 4.69 -10.30 23.79
CA GLN A 176 4.76 -9.43 24.97
C GLN A 176 3.39 -8.85 25.34
N VAL A 177 2.62 -8.41 24.35
CA VAL A 177 1.28 -7.86 24.55
C VAL A 177 0.19 -8.92 24.68
N ARG A 178 0.52 -10.22 24.74
CA ARG A 178 -0.46 -11.32 24.78
C ARG A 178 -1.49 -11.21 25.92
N LYS A 179 -1.10 -10.54 27.02
CA LYS A 179 -1.94 -10.20 28.18
C LYS A 179 -3.12 -9.25 27.85
N LEU A 180 -3.10 -8.58 26.70
CA LEU A 180 -4.17 -7.69 26.23
C LEU A 180 -5.30 -8.44 25.50
N PHE A 181 -5.05 -9.68 25.07
CA PHE A 181 -6.04 -10.50 24.36
C PHE A 181 -6.95 -11.26 25.35
N LEU A 182 -8.15 -11.63 24.89
CA LEU A 182 -9.13 -12.32 25.72
C LEU A 182 -8.80 -13.82 25.91
N ALA A 183 -9.41 -14.39 26.94
CA ALA A 183 -9.28 -15.79 27.34
C ALA A 183 -9.50 -16.84 26.23
N ASP A 184 -10.38 -16.48 25.32
CA ASP A 184 -10.86 -17.25 24.17
C ASP A 184 -10.24 -16.75 22.86
N THR A 185 -9.08 -16.08 22.92
CA THR A 185 -8.34 -15.59 21.76
C THR A 185 -7.10 -16.43 21.49
N ILE A 186 -6.89 -16.71 20.22
CA ILE A 186 -5.70 -17.30 19.64
C ILE A 186 -5.07 -16.26 18.72
N ILE A 187 -3.76 -16.04 18.89
CA ILE A 187 -2.95 -15.29 17.93
C ILE A 187 -1.97 -16.24 17.23
N LEU A 188 -1.97 -16.26 15.90
CA LEU A 188 -1.04 -17.08 15.11
C LEU A 188 0.19 -16.25 14.74
N SER A 189 1.30 -16.92 14.45
CA SER A 189 2.53 -16.27 13.99
C SER A 189 2.33 -15.57 12.64
N ALA A 190 3.12 -14.53 12.38
CA ALA A 190 3.14 -13.82 11.10
C ALA A 190 3.54 -14.74 9.93
N GLY A 191 4.27 -15.83 10.21
CA GLY A 191 4.63 -16.89 9.25
C GLY A 191 3.45 -17.75 8.78
N PHE A 192 2.36 -17.82 9.55
CA PHE A 192 1.25 -18.77 9.36
C PHE A 192 0.65 -18.79 7.94
N ASN A 193 0.63 -17.65 7.24
CA ASN A 193 0.07 -17.56 5.88
C ASN A 193 0.72 -18.56 4.90
N ARG A 194 2.05 -18.71 4.99
CA ARG A 194 2.81 -19.65 4.15
C ARG A 194 2.48 -21.10 4.48
N ASP A 195 2.28 -21.40 5.75
CA ASP A 195 2.06 -22.75 6.23
C ASP A 195 0.63 -23.22 5.90
N LEU A 196 -0.33 -22.29 5.97
CA LEU A 196 -1.70 -22.44 5.44
C LEU A 196 -1.71 -22.66 3.91
N GLU A 197 -0.99 -21.86 3.14
CA GLU A 197 -0.88 -22.05 1.69
C GLU A 197 -0.26 -23.42 1.34
N LEU A 198 0.82 -23.83 2.02
CA LEU A 198 1.45 -25.13 1.83
C LEU A 198 0.52 -26.30 2.22
N ALA A 199 -0.35 -26.13 3.21
CA ALA A 199 -1.34 -27.12 3.59
C ALA A 199 -2.44 -27.25 2.52
N PHE A 200 -2.94 -26.12 2.01
CA PHE A 200 -3.95 -26.05 0.95
C PHE A 200 -3.43 -26.69 -0.36
N GLN A 201 -2.23 -26.29 -0.83
CA GLN A 201 -1.64 -26.78 -2.07
C GLN A 201 -1.38 -28.29 -2.07
N LYS A 202 -1.10 -28.90 -0.91
CA LYS A 202 -0.87 -30.34 -0.78
C LYS A 202 -2.14 -31.18 -0.91
N GLY A 203 -3.32 -30.55 -1.07
CA GLY A 203 -4.61 -31.24 -1.18
C GLY A 203 -4.89 -32.12 0.03
N GLY A 204 -4.39 -31.72 1.20
CA GLY A 204 -4.43 -32.52 2.40
C GLY A 204 -5.87 -32.83 2.81
N ALA A 205 -6.06 -33.98 3.45
CA ALA A 205 -7.20 -34.10 4.34
C ALA A 205 -7.14 -32.95 5.37
N VAL A 206 -8.31 -32.43 5.72
CA VAL A 206 -8.54 -31.30 6.64
C VAL A 206 -7.79 -31.34 8.01
N PRO A 207 -7.34 -32.47 8.61
CA PRO A 207 -6.98 -32.48 10.03
C PRO A 207 -5.82 -31.61 10.55
N ALA A 208 -4.62 -31.51 9.94
CA ALA A 208 -3.44 -31.13 10.74
C ALA A 208 -3.56 -29.80 11.54
N GLU A 209 -3.84 -28.69 10.86
CA GLU A 209 -4.04 -27.38 11.51
C GLU A 209 -5.47 -27.16 12.03
N ARG A 210 -6.50 -27.74 11.40
CA ARG A 210 -7.87 -27.67 11.94
C ARG A 210 -7.96 -28.42 13.28
N THR A 211 -7.44 -29.64 13.37
CA THR A 211 -7.24 -30.40 14.62
C THR A 211 -6.27 -29.71 15.57
N ARG A 212 -5.31 -28.89 15.13
CA ARG A 212 -4.52 -28.06 16.05
C ARG A 212 -5.40 -27.01 16.73
N LEU A 213 -6.18 -26.26 15.97
CA LEU A 213 -7.15 -25.29 16.47
C LEU A 213 -8.24 -25.96 17.33
N ASP A 214 -8.70 -27.15 16.96
CA ASP A 214 -9.74 -27.90 17.70
C ASP A 214 -9.19 -28.62 18.94
N ARG A 215 -7.92 -29.01 18.98
CA ARG A 215 -7.23 -29.45 20.21
C ARG A 215 -7.07 -28.32 21.22
N ILE A 216 -6.87 -27.09 20.74
CA ILE A 216 -6.85 -25.90 21.61
C ILE A 216 -8.27 -25.54 22.06
N GLY A 217 -9.28 -25.85 21.24
CA GLY A 217 -10.64 -26.27 21.67
C GLY A 217 -11.52 -25.24 22.39
N THR A 218 -11.01 -24.04 22.62
CA THR A 218 -11.63 -23.03 23.51
C THR A 218 -11.65 -21.63 22.90
N ALA A 219 -10.85 -21.38 21.86
CA ALA A 219 -10.75 -20.04 21.28
C ALA A 219 -11.92 -19.75 20.33
N ARG A 220 -12.67 -18.70 20.67
CA ARG A 220 -13.64 -18.03 19.82
C ARG A 220 -12.96 -17.21 18.73
N PHE A 221 -11.91 -16.48 19.08
CA PHE A 221 -11.20 -15.57 18.19
C PHE A 221 -9.89 -16.17 17.71
N VAL A 222 -9.60 -16.07 16.42
CA VAL A 222 -8.32 -16.49 15.82
C VAL A 222 -7.83 -15.37 14.91
N GLY A 223 -6.68 -14.75 15.22
CA GLY A 223 -6.15 -13.64 14.43
C GLY A 223 -4.64 -13.67 14.25
N TRP A 224 -4.14 -12.97 13.24
CA TRP A 224 -2.70 -12.85 12.98
C TRP A 224 -2.40 -11.65 12.07
N VAL A 225 -1.11 -11.27 12.05
CA VAL A 225 -0.59 -10.33 11.06
C VAL A 225 -0.29 -11.10 9.78
N HIS A 226 -1.12 -10.90 8.77
CA HIS A 226 -1.11 -11.61 7.50
C HIS A 226 -0.18 -10.92 6.49
N TYR A 227 0.76 -11.68 5.91
CA TYR A 227 1.66 -11.19 4.87
C TYR A 227 1.07 -11.35 3.47
N GLU A 228 0.77 -10.23 2.81
CA GLU A 228 0.69 -10.17 1.35
C GLU A 228 2.07 -9.76 0.78
N PRO A 229 2.38 -10.01 -0.50
CA PRO A 229 3.70 -9.69 -1.07
C PRO A 229 4.13 -8.24 -0.80
N MET A 230 5.19 -8.07 -0.01
CA MET A 230 5.73 -6.79 0.47
C MET A 230 4.78 -5.92 1.32
N HIS A 231 3.68 -6.48 1.85
CA HIS A 231 2.66 -5.74 2.58
C HIS A 231 2.06 -6.52 3.76
N TRP A 232 2.21 -5.99 4.97
CA TRP A 232 1.56 -6.51 6.18
C TRP A 232 0.10 -6.04 6.28
N THR A 233 -0.77 -6.98 6.63
CA THR A 233 -2.22 -6.81 6.78
C THR A 233 -2.70 -7.55 8.03
N THR A 234 -3.97 -7.42 8.40
CA THR A 234 -4.56 -8.09 9.56
C THR A 234 -5.63 -9.07 9.10
N VAL A 235 -5.61 -10.28 9.66
CA VAL A 235 -6.74 -11.21 9.60
C VAL A 235 -7.19 -11.53 11.02
N LEU A 236 -8.50 -11.52 11.25
CA LEU A 236 -9.13 -11.94 12.51
C LEU A 236 -10.44 -12.67 12.20
N VAL A 237 -10.70 -13.79 12.86
CA VAL A 237 -11.86 -14.66 12.68
C VAL A 237 -12.63 -14.78 13.99
N ASP A 238 -13.93 -14.50 14.00
CA ASP A 238 -14.84 -14.86 15.10
C ASP A 238 -15.53 -16.18 14.73
N ARG A 239 -15.03 -17.30 15.27
CA ARG A 239 -15.55 -18.64 15.01
C ARG A 239 -17.00 -18.81 15.47
N SER A 240 -17.46 -18.02 16.45
CA SER A 240 -18.83 -18.09 16.97
C SER A 240 -19.86 -17.41 16.06
N LYS A 241 -19.43 -16.41 15.29
CA LYS A 241 -20.27 -15.69 14.31
C LYS A 241 -20.07 -16.16 12.88
N HIS A 242 -19.11 -17.05 12.63
CA HIS A 242 -18.63 -17.42 11.30
C HIS A 242 -18.19 -16.19 10.47
N ALA A 243 -17.53 -15.24 11.14
CA ALA A 243 -17.17 -13.94 10.58
C ALA A 243 -15.65 -13.79 10.40
N LEU A 244 -15.25 -13.20 9.28
CA LEU A 244 -13.89 -12.80 8.91
C LEU A 244 -13.78 -11.29 8.90
N PHE A 245 -12.79 -10.77 9.62
CA PHE A 245 -12.39 -9.38 9.63
C PHE A 245 -11.02 -9.28 8.94
N TYR A 246 -10.88 -8.33 8.02
CA TYR A 246 -9.63 -8.08 7.31
C TYR A 246 -9.28 -6.59 7.35
N GLY A 247 -8.04 -6.29 7.73
CA GLY A 247 -7.50 -4.93 7.80
C GLY A 247 -6.34 -4.74 6.83
N CYS A 248 -6.44 -3.78 5.93
CA CYS A 248 -5.34 -3.35 5.06
C CYS A 248 -5.18 -1.83 5.17
N SER A 249 -4.00 -1.38 5.61
CA SER A 249 -3.70 0.03 5.85
C SER A 249 -3.69 0.92 4.60
N MET A 250 -3.71 0.29 3.41
CA MET A 250 -3.88 0.96 2.11
C MET A 250 -5.34 0.95 1.62
N GLY A 251 -6.30 0.47 2.42
CA GLY A 251 -7.70 0.33 2.03
C GLY A 251 -7.96 -0.81 1.03
N GLY A 252 -7.02 -1.74 0.90
CA GLY A 252 -7.16 -2.93 0.08
C GLY A 252 -8.25 -3.88 0.58
N LYS A 253 -8.68 -4.79 -0.30
CA LYS A 253 -9.57 -5.91 0.05
C LYS A 253 -8.77 -7.20 0.00
N ILE A 254 -9.13 -8.14 0.86
CA ILE A 254 -8.51 -9.46 0.90
C ILE A 254 -8.44 -10.11 -0.49
N GLY A 255 -7.26 -10.58 -0.87
CA GLY A 255 -7.06 -11.28 -2.13
C GLY A 255 -7.90 -12.56 -2.22
N LYS A 256 -8.41 -12.90 -3.41
CA LYS A 256 -9.25 -14.09 -3.62
C LYS A 256 -8.57 -15.38 -3.14
N VAL A 257 -7.27 -15.52 -3.42
CA VAL A 257 -6.47 -16.70 -3.03
C VAL A 257 -6.39 -16.83 -1.51
N ALA A 258 -6.01 -15.75 -0.81
CA ALA A 258 -5.96 -15.71 0.65
C ALA A 258 -7.34 -16.01 1.27
N LYS A 259 -8.43 -15.40 0.76
CA LYS A 259 -9.80 -15.69 1.21
C LYS A 259 -10.15 -17.17 1.05
N THR A 260 -9.85 -17.78 -0.11
CA THR A 260 -10.08 -19.22 -0.34
C THR A 260 -9.32 -20.10 0.64
N HIS A 261 -8.04 -19.80 0.93
CA HIS A 261 -7.25 -20.58 1.88
C HIS A 261 -7.79 -20.46 3.32
N ILE A 262 -8.21 -19.26 3.72
CA ILE A 262 -8.80 -18.99 5.04
C ILE A 262 -10.17 -19.66 5.18
N ASP A 263 -11.03 -19.56 4.15
CA ASP A 263 -12.30 -20.26 4.11
C ASP A 263 -12.11 -21.79 4.21
N TRP A 264 -11.15 -22.35 3.47
CA TRP A 264 -10.82 -23.78 3.55
C TRP A 264 -10.37 -24.24 4.94
N LEU A 265 -9.81 -23.35 5.77
CA LEU A 265 -9.46 -23.70 7.16
C LEU A 265 -10.63 -23.58 8.12
N PHE A 266 -11.50 -22.57 7.94
CA PHE A 266 -12.54 -22.18 8.90
C PHE A 266 -13.99 -22.45 8.42
N ASP A 267 -14.18 -23.12 7.28
CA ASP A 267 -15.51 -23.50 6.82
C ASP A 267 -16.26 -24.36 7.85
N GLN A 268 -17.58 -24.18 7.86
CA GLN A 268 -18.51 -25.02 8.59
C GLN A 268 -19.46 -25.60 7.55
N ASP A 269 -19.39 -26.92 7.35
CA ASP A 269 -20.23 -27.68 6.43
C ASP A 269 -20.32 -27.12 5.00
N GLY A 270 -19.22 -26.57 4.50
CA GLY A 270 -19.13 -25.95 3.16
C GLY A 270 -19.60 -24.50 3.08
N THR A 271 -19.92 -23.86 4.20
CA THR A 271 -20.24 -22.43 4.28
C THR A 271 -18.94 -21.60 4.40
N PRO A 272 -18.68 -20.62 3.51
CA PRO A 272 -17.54 -19.70 3.62
C PRO A 272 -17.77 -18.61 4.68
N LEU A 273 -16.69 -18.08 5.27
CA LEU A 273 -16.80 -17.01 6.29
C LEU A 273 -17.42 -15.73 5.73
N GLN A 274 -18.31 -15.11 6.49
CA GLN A 274 -18.89 -13.80 6.17
C GLN A 274 -17.85 -12.69 6.38
N LEU A 275 -17.66 -11.81 5.39
CA LEU A 275 -16.68 -10.71 5.51
C LEU A 275 -17.31 -9.50 6.19
N ASP A 276 -16.87 -9.23 7.42
CA ASP A 276 -17.26 -8.08 8.24
C ASP A 276 -16.23 -6.94 8.20
N SER A 277 -16.65 -5.74 8.59
CA SER A 277 -15.80 -4.54 8.61
C SER A 277 -14.91 -4.47 9.86
N LEU A 278 -13.60 -4.35 9.64
CA LEU A 278 -12.64 -3.93 10.66
C LEU A 278 -12.40 -2.41 10.58
N HIS A 279 -12.02 -1.77 11.68
CA HIS A 279 -11.48 -0.41 11.60
C HIS A 279 -10.16 -0.43 10.83
N THR A 280 -9.99 0.47 9.86
CA THR A 280 -8.78 0.53 9.03
C THR A 280 -7.85 1.64 9.49
N ASP A 281 -6.71 1.26 10.07
CA ASP A 281 -5.65 2.22 10.39
C ASP A 281 -4.85 2.57 9.12
N ILE A 282 -5.01 3.79 8.61
CA ILE A 282 -4.48 4.20 7.30
C ILE A 282 -3.00 4.59 7.36
N GLN A 283 -2.20 4.05 6.44
CA GLN A 283 -0.80 4.48 6.21
C GLN A 283 -0.68 5.43 5.02
N TYR A 284 0.39 6.23 5.02
CA TYR A 284 0.75 7.11 3.88
C TYR A 284 2.18 6.89 3.36
N ASP A 285 2.86 5.83 3.81
CA ASP A 285 4.17 5.39 3.33
C ASP A 285 4.14 3.91 2.85
N GLY A 286 5.31 3.35 2.52
CA GLY A 286 5.47 1.93 2.15
C GLY A 286 6.06 1.03 3.24
N VAL A 287 6.19 1.50 4.48
CA VAL A 287 7.02 0.87 5.54
C VAL A 287 6.32 0.69 6.88
N SER A 288 5.19 1.36 7.10
CA SER A 288 4.42 1.34 8.36
C SER A 288 3.30 0.29 8.40
N CYS A 289 3.18 -0.54 7.36
CA CYS A 289 2.18 -1.61 7.26
C CYS A 289 2.19 -2.58 8.45
N GLY A 290 3.37 -2.96 8.94
CA GLY A 290 3.48 -3.85 10.11
C GLY A 290 2.90 -3.24 11.39
N LEU A 291 3.08 -1.93 11.60
CA LEU A 291 2.54 -1.21 12.77
C LEU A 291 1.02 -1.11 12.68
N ALA A 292 0.51 -0.75 11.50
CA ALA A 292 -0.92 -0.71 11.24
C ALA A 292 -1.56 -2.10 11.41
N ALA A 293 -0.90 -3.17 10.94
CA ALA A 293 -1.41 -4.52 11.07
C ALA A 293 -1.46 -5.03 12.52
N ILE A 294 -0.43 -4.71 13.32
CA ILE A 294 -0.42 -4.96 14.78
C ILE A 294 -1.55 -4.18 15.47
N SER A 295 -1.69 -2.89 15.16
CA SER A 295 -2.73 -2.01 15.72
C SER A 295 -4.14 -2.50 15.40
N MET A 296 -4.43 -2.78 14.12
CA MET A 296 -5.71 -3.33 13.69
C MET A 296 -6.00 -4.71 14.30
N LEU A 297 -4.99 -5.53 14.60
CA LEU A 297 -5.18 -6.83 15.25
C LEU A 297 -5.58 -6.67 16.73
N ILE A 298 -4.82 -5.87 17.49
CA ILE A 298 -5.06 -5.63 18.92
C ILE A 298 -6.37 -4.86 19.11
N HIS A 299 -6.49 -3.69 18.50
CA HIS A 299 -7.65 -2.83 18.69
C HIS A 299 -8.90 -3.34 17.97
N GLY A 300 -8.75 -4.12 16.89
CA GLY A 300 -9.86 -4.79 16.22
C GLY A 300 -10.57 -5.79 17.13
N LEU A 301 -9.81 -6.62 17.86
CA LEU A 301 -10.37 -7.52 18.86
C LEU A 301 -11.09 -6.76 19.97
N LEU A 302 -10.48 -5.68 20.49
CA LEU A 302 -11.09 -4.84 21.52
C LEU A 302 -12.39 -4.17 21.04
N ASP A 303 -12.42 -3.67 19.79
CA ASP A 303 -13.60 -3.07 19.16
C ASP A 303 -14.75 -4.09 19.01
N ILE A 304 -14.46 -5.30 18.50
CA ILE A 304 -15.43 -6.39 18.27
C ILE A 304 -16.01 -6.93 19.58
N THR A 305 -15.21 -6.93 20.64
CA THR A 305 -15.59 -7.44 21.97
C THR A 305 -16.16 -6.36 22.88
N HIS A 306 -16.11 -5.09 22.45
CA HIS A 306 -16.47 -3.90 23.23
C HIS A 306 -15.69 -3.79 24.56
N THR A 307 -14.46 -4.32 24.58
CA THR A 307 -13.56 -4.26 25.74
C THR A 307 -13.00 -2.85 25.88
N VAL A 308 -12.98 -2.31 27.10
CA VAL A 308 -12.45 -0.97 27.37
C VAL A 308 -10.95 -0.94 27.09
N ASN A 309 -10.57 -0.22 26.02
CA ASN A 309 -9.18 -0.07 25.62
C ASN A 309 -8.49 1.06 26.40
N THR A 310 -7.37 0.75 27.05
CA THR A 310 -6.50 1.72 27.73
C THR A 310 -5.28 2.14 26.91
N GLU A 311 -4.94 1.39 25.86
CA GLU A 311 -3.79 1.66 25.00
C GLU A 311 -4.14 2.62 23.85
N ALA A 312 -3.21 3.50 23.48
CA ALA A 312 -3.41 4.44 22.39
C ALA A 312 -3.35 3.72 21.02
N ARG A 313 -4.40 3.85 20.19
CA ARG A 313 -4.41 3.29 18.83
C ARG A 313 -3.35 3.98 17.97
N TRP A 314 -2.61 3.20 17.17
CA TRP A 314 -1.66 3.76 16.22
C TRP A 314 -2.39 4.62 15.18
N THR A 315 -1.82 5.79 14.93
CA THR A 315 -2.18 6.63 13.78
C THR A 315 -0.90 7.02 13.04
N TYR A 316 -1.01 7.33 11.75
CA TYR A 316 0.17 7.68 10.96
C TYR A 316 1.06 8.80 11.57
N PRO A 317 0.52 9.91 12.13
CA PRO A 317 1.34 10.92 12.81
C PRO A 317 2.09 10.40 14.05
N THR A 318 1.60 9.35 14.70
CA THR A 318 2.22 8.74 15.89
C THR A 318 3.23 7.65 15.56
N THR A 319 3.55 7.40 14.27
CA THR A 319 4.41 6.30 13.82
C THR A 319 5.76 6.21 14.53
N GLU A 320 6.47 7.33 14.67
CA GLU A 320 7.78 7.33 15.35
C GLU A 320 7.64 7.05 16.84
N GLN A 321 6.63 7.62 17.51
CA GLN A 321 6.33 7.37 18.92
C GLN A 321 5.97 5.89 19.18
N TYR A 322 5.17 5.28 18.28
CA TYR A 322 4.73 3.90 18.40
C TYR A 322 5.88 2.91 18.15
N ARG A 323 6.73 3.18 17.16
CA ARG A 323 8.03 2.49 16.98
C ARG A 323 8.91 2.63 18.23
N ASP A 324 8.91 3.82 18.82
CA ASP A 324 9.67 4.08 20.03
C ASP A 324 9.19 3.22 21.20
N GLN A 325 7.88 3.22 21.46
CA GLN A 325 7.23 2.41 22.49
C GLN A 325 7.50 0.91 22.29
N ILE A 326 7.25 0.37 21.08
CA ILE A 326 7.48 -1.06 20.79
C ILE A 326 8.94 -1.45 21.05
N PHE A 327 9.92 -0.63 20.66
CA PHE A 327 11.33 -0.92 20.96
C PHE A 327 11.64 -0.86 22.46
N ASP A 328 11.11 0.13 23.20
CA ASP A 328 11.31 0.20 24.65
C ASP A 328 10.73 -1.05 25.33
N GLU A 329 9.49 -1.43 25.02
CA GLU A 329 8.83 -2.63 25.56
C GLU A 329 9.53 -3.94 25.17
N CYS A 330 9.94 -4.07 23.92
CA CYS A 330 10.63 -5.25 23.42
C CYS A 330 12.01 -5.42 24.08
N ILE A 331 12.83 -4.36 24.16
CA ILE A 331 14.14 -4.41 24.83
C ILE A 331 13.99 -4.65 26.34
N LEU A 332 13.00 -4.00 26.97
CA LEU A 332 12.73 -4.22 28.39
C LEU A 332 12.28 -5.66 28.67
N SER A 333 11.45 -6.24 27.81
CA SER A 333 11.06 -7.65 27.96
C SER A 333 12.21 -8.61 27.65
N PHE A 334 12.99 -8.33 26.60
CA PHE A 334 14.09 -9.20 26.14
C PHE A 334 15.15 -9.46 27.23
N HIS A 335 15.46 -8.47 28.07
CA HIS A 335 16.42 -8.65 29.17
C HIS A 335 15.79 -9.24 30.46
N VAL A 336 14.49 -9.02 30.72
CA VAL A 336 13.80 -9.50 31.94
C VAL A 336 13.34 -10.96 31.84
N LEU A 337 13.09 -11.49 30.63
CA LEU A 337 12.63 -12.87 30.43
C LEU A 337 13.54 -13.90 31.14
N PRO A 338 13.03 -14.63 32.15
CA PRO A 338 13.77 -15.72 32.78
C PRO A 338 13.97 -16.90 31.83
N GLU A 339 15.11 -17.57 31.91
CA GLU A 339 15.34 -18.87 31.23
C GLU A 339 14.26 -19.91 31.60
N SER A 340 13.61 -19.77 32.76
CA SER A 340 12.56 -20.67 33.22
C SER A 340 11.14 -20.36 32.70
N VAL A 341 10.96 -19.37 31.80
CA VAL A 341 9.70 -19.21 31.03
C VAL A 341 9.64 -20.20 29.85
N ASN A 342 10.47 -21.24 29.90
CA ASN A 342 10.48 -22.44 29.06
C ASN A 342 9.26 -23.36 29.30
N SER A 343 8.04 -22.86 29.10
CA SER A 343 7.01 -23.66 28.45
C SER A 343 7.00 -23.22 26.98
N PRO A 344 7.58 -24.02 26.07
CA PRO A 344 7.78 -23.58 24.70
C PRO A 344 6.44 -23.39 24.00
N ILE A 345 6.34 -22.31 23.24
CA ILE A 345 5.61 -22.30 21.99
C ILE A 345 6.63 -22.83 20.98
N LYS A 346 6.49 -24.05 20.45
CA LYS A 346 7.37 -24.51 19.37
C LYS A 346 7.17 -23.64 18.13
N ASN A 347 8.10 -23.68 17.17
CA ASN A 347 7.77 -23.29 15.80
C ASN A 347 6.43 -23.95 15.39
N ASP A 348 5.59 -23.15 14.73
CA ASP A 348 4.20 -23.43 14.37
C ASP A 348 3.16 -23.39 15.53
N GLU A 349 3.55 -23.31 16.81
CA GLU A 349 2.56 -23.26 17.90
C GLU A 349 1.87 -21.90 18.04
N ILE A 350 0.59 -22.03 18.37
CA ILE A 350 -0.39 -20.97 18.40
C ILE A 350 -0.28 -20.24 19.74
N VAL A 351 -0.23 -18.90 19.74
CA VAL A 351 -0.27 -18.10 20.97
C VAL A 351 -1.70 -18.13 21.54
N VAL A 352 -1.98 -19.13 22.37
CA VAL A 352 -3.24 -19.24 23.09
C VAL A 352 -3.26 -18.24 24.25
N CYS A 353 -4.18 -17.29 24.21
CA CYS A 353 -4.26 -16.22 25.19
C CYS A 353 -5.14 -16.63 26.38
N SER A 354 -4.75 -17.65 27.13
CA SER A 354 -5.50 -18.05 28.34
C SER A 354 -5.09 -17.19 29.56
N PRO A 355 -6.03 -16.62 30.34
CA PRO A 355 -5.72 -15.75 31.46
C PRO A 355 -5.73 -16.57 32.74
N SER A 356 -4.72 -17.44 32.89
CA SER A 356 -4.61 -18.34 34.04
C SER A 356 -3.18 -18.41 34.58
N ASN A 357 -3.00 -17.71 35.70
CA ASN A 357 -2.13 -18.10 36.81
C ASN A 357 -0.60 -17.99 36.64
N LEU A 358 -0.12 -16.75 36.79
CA LEU A 358 1.14 -16.48 37.49
C LEU A 358 0.99 -16.78 39.00
N THR A 359 0.91 -18.07 39.36
CA THR A 359 1.02 -18.54 40.75
C THR A 359 1.87 -19.81 40.82
N SER A 360 3.08 -19.63 41.37
CA SER A 360 3.75 -20.54 42.31
C SER A 360 3.81 -22.06 42.04
N GLN A 361 5.05 -22.51 41.78
CA GLN A 361 5.68 -23.75 42.28
C GLN A 361 5.42 -25.15 41.63
N GLN A 362 6.56 -25.78 41.29
CA GLN A 362 6.97 -27.19 41.52
C GLN A 362 6.33 -28.38 40.76
N GLN A 363 7.21 -29.08 40.00
CA GLN A 363 7.36 -30.56 39.88
C GLN A 363 6.16 -31.40 39.33
N THR A 364 6.28 -32.54 38.64
CA THR A 364 7.37 -33.51 38.32
C THR A 364 7.26 -34.09 36.90
N ASN A 365 8.35 -34.68 36.38
CA ASN A 365 8.43 -35.50 35.16
C ASN A 365 7.43 -36.68 35.07
N THR A 366 7.08 -37.11 33.85
CA THR A 366 7.28 -38.51 33.37
C THR A 366 7.19 -38.62 31.83
N LEU A 367 7.97 -39.54 31.25
CA LEU A 367 8.14 -39.78 29.80
C LEU A 367 7.08 -40.73 29.22
N ARG A 368 6.86 -40.70 27.89
CA ARG A 368 6.85 -41.89 27.00
C ARG A 368 6.86 -41.58 25.50
N ASP A 369 7.58 -42.43 24.77
CA ASP A 369 7.70 -42.49 23.30
C ASP A 369 6.41 -42.92 22.57
N VAL A 370 6.36 -42.67 21.24
CA VAL A 370 6.39 -43.72 20.19
C VAL A 370 6.31 -43.10 18.78
N SER A 371 6.99 -43.72 17.81
CA SER A 371 6.92 -43.44 16.35
C SER A 371 6.83 -44.79 15.59
N PRO A 372 6.94 -44.87 14.23
CA PRO A 372 5.84 -44.64 13.29
C PRO A 372 5.65 -45.83 12.30
N THR A 373 4.59 -45.81 11.46
CA THR A 373 4.47 -46.72 10.28
C THR A 373 3.76 -46.08 9.08
N GLY A 374 4.34 -46.22 7.88
CA GLY A 374 3.69 -45.98 6.57
C GLY A 374 3.15 -47.30 5.95
N PRO A 375 2.38 -47.26 4.84
CA PRO A 375 2.95 -47.49 3.49
C PRO A 375 2.16 -46.81 2.31
N THR A 376 2.31 -47.11 1.01
CA THR A 376 3.49 -47.09 0.09
C THR A 376 3.03 -47.24 -1.39
N ARG A 377 3.59 -46.44 -2.33
CA ARG A 377 3.56 -46.55 -3.83
C ARG A 377 2.22 -46.44 -4.59
N THR A 378 2.21 -45.64 -5.66
CA THR A 378 2.15 -46.11 -7.08
C THR A 378 2.40 -45.00 -8.12
N ALA A 379 2.83 -45.40 -9.32
CA ALA A 379 2.99 -44.65 -10.58
C ALA A 379 2.94 -45.68 -11.74
N PRO A 380 3.04 -45.36 -13.06
CA PRO A 380 2.97 -44.07 -13.78
C PRO A 380 1.99 -44.11 -14.99
N LYS A 381 1.96 -43.08 -15.87
CA LYS A 381 1.87 -43.21 -17.37
C LYS A 381 2.09 -41.88 -18.12
N GLN A 382 2.38 -41.96 -19.42
CA GLN A 382 2.96 -40.89 -20.27
C GLN A 382 2.02 -40.32 -21.36
N ALA A 383 2.30 -39.06 -21.73
CA ALA A 383 2.37 -38.44 -23.07
C ALA A 383 1.30 -38.63 -24.18
N PHE A 384 0.95 -37.53 -24.85
CA PHE A 384 0.64 -37.43 -26.29
C PHE A 384 1.05 -36.05 -26.86
N VAL A 385 1.13 -35.89 -28.20
CA VAL A 385 1.99 -34.91 -28.91
C VAL A 385 1.33 -34.31 -30.17
N SER A 386 1.56 -33.00 -30.46
CA SER A 386 1.43 -32.27 -31.77
C SER A 386 0.02 -32.14 -32.44
N SER A 387 -0.32 -31.21 -33.39
CA SER A 387 0.16 -29.90 -33.96
C SER A 387 -0.85 -29.46 -35.08
N PRO A 388 -0.59 -28.60 -36.11
CA PRO A 388 -0.37 -27.12 -36.14
C PRO A 388 -1.25 -26.34 -37.19
N THR A 389 -0.71 -25.17 -37.65
CA THR A 389 -1.01 -24.29 -38.85
C THR A 389 -2.14 -23.23 -38.71
N THR A 390 -2.16 -22.08 -39.45
CA THR A 390 -1.51 -21.67 -40.73
C THR A 390 -1.00 -20.17 -40.79
N SER A 391 -1.06 -19.51 -41.96
CA SER A 391 -0.49 -18.22 -42.47
C SER A 391 -1.58 -17.09 -42.64
N ASP A 392 -1.37 -15.84 -43.13
CA ASP A 392 -0.47 -15.24 -44.16
C ASP A 392 -0.14 -13.72 -43.96
N GLU A 393 0.77 -13.17 -44.80
CA GLU A 393 1.39 -11.82 -44.71
C GLU A 393 0.78 -10.71 -45.62
N THR A 394 1.13 -9.43 -45.38
CA THR A 394 1.41 -8.39 -46.42
C THR A 394 2.06 -7.11 -45.81
N GLU A 395 2.56 -6.17 -46.64
CA GLU A 395 3.70 -5.28 -46.30
C GLU A 395 3.54 -3.77 -46.66
N PHE A 396 4.46 -2.91 -46.14
CA PHE A 396 4.73 -1.48 -46.48
C PHE A 396 3.67 -0.38 -46.08
N ASP A 397 3.99 0.92 -45.86
CA ASP A 397 5.21 1.75 -46.01
C ASP A 397 5.30 2.89 -44.95
N LYS A 398 6.43 3.62 -44.86
CA LYS A 398 6.64 4.85 -44.07
C LYS A 398 6.97 6.06 -44.97
N THR A 399 6.37 7.23 -44.75
CA THR A 399 7.05 8.55 -44.91
C THR A 399 6.21 9.74 -44.42
N ASN A 400 6.91 10.86 -44.17
CA ASN A 400 6.43 12.24 -43.98
C ASN A 400 5.79 12.64 -42.62
N LEU A 401 6.51 13.50 -41.87
CA LEU A 401 6.13 14.91 -41.66
C LEU A 401 7.26 15.68 -40.93
N ALA A 402 7.44 16.96 -41.28
CA ALA A 402 8.56 17.81 -40.85
C ALA A 402 8.23 18.69 -39.62
N PRO A 403 9.24 19.20 -38.87
CA PRO A 403 9.05 19.92 -37.61
C PRO A 403 8.87 21.45 -37.77
N SER A 404 8.47 22.13 -36.69
CA SER A 404 8.45 23.59 -36.56
C SER A 404 8.63 24.02 -35.08
N PRO A 405 9.06 25.27 -34.79
CA PRO A 405 10.10 25.50 -33.77
C PRO A 405 9.60 25.86 -32.36
N ALA A 406 10.52 25.74 -31.39
CA ALA A 406 10.33 26.10 -29.98
C ALA A 406 10.62 27.58 -29.68
N VAL A 407 10.02 28.10 -28.60
CA VAL A 407 10.25 29.46 -28.07
C VAL A 407 10.90 29.38 -26.68
N SER A 408 11.80 30.32 -26.38
CA SER A 408 12.66 30.35 -25.18
C SER A 408 11.93 30.71 -23.87
N VAL A 409 12.55 30.39 -22.73
CA VAL A 409 11.99 30.46 -21.36
C VAL A 409 12.45 31.71 -20.57
N ASP A 410 13.41 32.48 -21.07
CA ASP A 410 14.11 33.54 -20.30
C ASP A 410 13.35 34.88 -20.18
N SER A 411 12.07 34.87 -19.78
CA SER A 411 11.28 36.09 -19.64
C SER A 411 10.16 36.00 -18.59
N LEU A 412 10.52 36.16 -17.30
CA LEU A 412 9.77 36.89 -16.25
C LEU A 412 10.54 36.83 -14.90
N PRO A 413 10.56 37.89 -14.06
CA PRO A 413 11.36 37.91 -12.84
C PRO A 413 10.64 37.30 -11.61
N GLY A 414 11.42 36.74 -10.67
CA GLY A 414 10.93 36.31 -9.34
C GLY A 414 11.37 34.92 -8.85
N LEU A 415 12.00 34.11 -9.72
CA LEU A 415 12.32 32.70 -9.42
C LEU A 415 13.44 32.46 -8.38
N SER A 416 14.14 33.51 -7.91
CA SER A 416 15.25 33.37 -6.96
C SER A 416 14.83 33.01 -5.53
N GLN A 417 13.59 33.33 -5.10
CA GLN A 417 13.17 33.14 -3.70
C GLN A 417 12.78 31.69 -3.34
N LEU A 418 12.65 30.78 -4.32
CA LEU A 418 12.26 29.39 -4.05
C LEU A 418 13.45 28.47 -3.68
N GLY A 419 14.69 28.91 -3.95
CA GLY A 419 15.89 28.08 -3.82
C GLY A 419 16.40 27.89 -2.38
N ASP A 420 16.06 28.81 -1.47
CA ASP A 420 16.67 28.87 -0.13
C ASP A 420 15.84 28.19 0.96
N TRP A 421 14.53 27.99 0.75
CA TRP A 421 13.65 27.37 1.76
C TRP A 421 14.00 25.91 2.06
N TYR A 422 14.55 25.18 1.07
CA TYR A 422 14.92 23.77 1.23
C TYR A 422 16.21 23.55 2.05
N LYS A 423 16.94 24.62 2.41
CA LYS A 423 18.27 24.51 3.06
C LYS A 423 18.27 24.80 4.57
N ASN A 424 17.23 25.45 5.12
CA ASN A 424 17.26 26.00 6.48
C ASN A 424 15.98 25.74 7.29
N THR A 425 15.69 24.47 7.62
CA THR A 425 14.69 24.11 8.65
C THR A 425 15.25 23.11 9.65
N ASN A 426 16.06 23.60 10.60
CA ASN A 426 16.55 22.82 11.73
C ASN A 426 16.69 23.70 13.00
N VAL A 427 15.56 24.20 13.52
CA VAL A 427 15.44 24.96 14.79
C VAL A 427 14.12 24.57 15.48
N PRO A 428 14.10 24.30 16.80
CA PRO A 428 12.94 23.74 17.50
C PRO A 428 11.92 24.79 17.94
N ILE A 429 10.65 24.38 18.11
CA ILE A 429 9.59 25.21 18.68
C ILE A 429 9.34 24.84 20.14
N ASN A 430 9.41 25.84 21.01
CA ASN A 430 9.21 25.73 22.46
C ASN A 430 7.74 25.54 22.85
N LYS A 431 7.52 24.95 24.03
CA LYS A 431 6.23 24.92 24.72
C LYS A 431 5.85 26.33 25.21
N THR A 432 4.59 26.72 25.02
CA THR A 432 3.84 27.60 25.94
C THR A 432 2.34 27.27 25.89
N SER A 433 1.66 27.59 27.00
CA SER A 433 0.35 27.08 27.46
C SER A 433 -0.88 27.93 27.04
N ILE A 434 -2.06 27.56 27.60
CA ILE A 434 -3.37 28.25 27.68
C ILE A 434 -4.40 27.72 26.65
N SER A 435 -5.63 27.33 27.02
CA SER A 435 -6.21 26.87 28.30
C SER A 435 -7.56 26.17 28.00
N ASP A 436 -8.06 25.37 28.95
CA ASP A 436 -9.42 24.82 28.89
C ASP A 436 -10.50 25.92 28.92
N ASP A 437 -11.65 25.65 28.29
CA ASP A 437 -12.95 25.70 28.99
C ASP A 437 -14.11 25.13 28.14
N ASN A 438 -14.74 24.06 28.67
CA ASN A 438 -16.18 23.96 28.99
C ASN A 438 -17.27 24.31 27.94
N GLN A 439 -18.42 23.61 27.83
CA GLN A 439 -18.96 22.43 28.53
C GLN A 439 -20.26 21.94 27.84
N SER A 440 -20.74 20.73 28.18
CA SER A 440 -22.17 20.40 28.36
C SER A 440 -23.13 20.33 27.14
N LEU A 441 -24.12 19.41 27.04
CA LEU A 441 -24.49 18.17 27.74
C LEU A 441 -25.50 17.35 26.87
N ARG A 442 -25.60 16.03 27.15
CA ARG A 442 -26.76 15.08 27.20
C ARG A 442 -28.17 15.55 26.71
N SER A 443 -29.17 14.74 26.31
CA SER A 443 -29.52 13.29 26.43
C SER A 443 -30.80 13.01 25.59
N THR A 444 -31.48 11.86 25.50
CA THR A 444 -31.25 10.37 25.49
C THR A 444 -32.68 9.71 25.43
N PHE A 445 -32.81 8.39 25.20
CA PHE A 445 -34.03 7.54 25.38
C PHE A 445 -35.13 7.60 24.28
N LEU A 446 -35.93 6.54 23.99
CA LEU A 446 -35.75 5.06 23.98
C LEU A 446 -36.98 4.38 23.28
N PHE A 447 -36.92 3.05 23.04
CA PHE A 447 -38.03 2.09 22.76
C PHE A 447 -38.78 2.23 21.40
N GLU A 448 -38.94 1.22 20.52
CA GLU A 448 -39.68 -0.09 20.50
C GLU A 448 -40.80 0.03 19.43
N GLU A 449 -41.36 -0.98 18.76
CA GLU A 449 -41.00 -2.38 18.43
C GLU A 449 -41.83 -2.80 17.19
N ASP A 450 -41.33 -3.76 16.38
CA ASP A 450 -42.09 -4.70 15.52
C ASP A 450 -43.08 -4.16 14.43
N ASP A 451 -43.54 -4.88 13.39
CA ASP A 451 -43.33 -6.26 12.93
C ASP A 451 -43.69 -6.47 11.43
N ARG A 452 -43.45 -7.69 10.90
CA ARG A 452 -44.20 -8.43 9.84
C ARG A 452 -44.17 -7.98 8.35
N PHE A 453 -43.23 -8.60 7.61
CA PHE A 453 -43.43 -9.65 6.58
C PHE A 453 -44.30 -9.46 5.29
N SER A 454 -43.92 -10.24 4.26
CA SER A 454 -44.66 -10.73 3.07
C SER A 454 -44.71 -9.94 1.73
N THR A 455 -43.90 -10.38 0.74
CA THR A 455 -44.28 -10.98 -0.59
C THR A 455 -45.30 -10.30 -1.54
N ILE A 456 -45.26 -10.36 -2.91
CA ILE A 456 -44.31 -10.81 -3.97
C ILE A 456 -44.87 -10.33 -5.36
N SER A 457 -44.11 -10.53 -6.46
CA SER A 457 -44.56 -10.58 -7.89
C SER A 457 -44.75 -9.31 -8.76
N THR A 458 -43.72 -9.06 -9.56
CA THR A 458 -43.69 -8.91 -11.05
C THR A 458 -44.98 -9.00 -11.90
N SER A 459 -45.08 -8.11 -12.91
CA SER A 459 -45.19 -8.47 -14.34
C SER A 459 -44.88 -7.26 -15.26
N ASP A 460 -44.45 -7.52 -16.50
CA ASP A 460 -43.98 -6.52 -17.49
C ASP A 460 -45.08 -5.98 -18.44
N GLU A 461 -44.81 -4.80 -19.06
CA GLU A 461 -45.07 -4.30 -20.45
C GLU A 461 -46.16 -4.91 -21.38
N PRO A 462 -46.60 -4.28 -22.51
CA PRO A 462 -46.32 -2.92 -23.03
C PRO A 462 -47.52 -2.10 -23.61
N SER A 463 -47.21 -0.85 -23.97
CA SER A 463 -47.63 -0.11 -25.20
C SER A 463 -49.04 0.51 -25.44
N SER A 464 -48.93 1.70 -26.05
CA SER A 464 -49.76 2.33 -27.10
C SER A 464 -51.00 3.21 -26.79
N GLU A 465 -50.82 4.48 -27.19
CA GLU A 465 -51.71 5.34 -28.01
C GLU A 465 -52.69 6.36 -27.40
N PHE A 466 -52.90 7.39 -28.23
CA PHE A 466 -53.42 8.73 -27.92
C PHE A 466 -54.95 8.80 -27.98
N SER A 467 -55.55 9.63 -27.13
CA SER A 467 -56.78 10.37 -27.47
C SER A 467 -56.79 11.72 -26.74
N SER A 468 -57.53 12.71 -27.27
CA SER A 468 -57.38 14.11 -26.90
C SER A 468 -58.69 14.82 -26.57
N SER A 469 -58.79 15.34 -25.33
CA SER A 469 -59.70 16.41 -24.87
C SER A 469 -61.23 16.11 -24.92
N PRO A 470 -62.11 16.90 -24.25
CA PRO A 470 -61.87 18.20 -23.59
C PRO A 470 -62.44 18.39 -22.16
N GLY A 471 -61.93 19.44 -21.48
CA GLY A 471 -62.73 20.36 -20.66
C GLY A 471 -63.30 19.92 -19.31
N SER A 472 -62.68 20.36 -18.21
CA SER A 472 -63.40 20.81 -16.99
C SER A 472 -62.53 21.68 -16.07
N SER A 473 -62.87 22.97 -16.01
CA SER A 473 -62.70 23.88 -14.86
C SER A 473 -61.37 23.88 -14.07
N GLU A 474 -60.45 24.75 -14.49
CA GLU A 474 -59.49 25.40 -13.59
C GLU A 474 -60.24 26.33 -12.61
N SER A 475 -60.37 25.96 -11.33
CA SER A 475 -60.96 26.86 -10.30
C SER A 475 -60.53 26.56 -8.86
N GLY A 476 -59.43 25.84 -8.64
CA GLY A 476 -58.93 25.50 -7.30
C GLY A 476 -57.40 25.52 -7.23
N LEU A 477 -56.86 26.09 -6.15
CA LEU A 477 -55.43 26.19 -5.81
C LEU A 477 -54.61 27.34 -6.45
N ILE A 478 -55.16 28.56 -6.51
CA ILE A 478 -54.36 29.81 -6.73
C ILE A 478 -54.19 30.64 -5.44
N SER A 479 -54.83 30.24 -4.32
CA SER A 479 -54.83 31.01 -3.06
C SER A 479 -53.65 30.77 -2.10
N SER A 480 -52.71 29.87 -2.42
CA SER A 480 -51.56 29.52 -1.56
C SER A 480 -50.18 29.70 -2.21
N LEU A 481 -50.12 30.33 -3.39
CA LEU A 481 -48.87 30.52 -4.14
C LEU A 481 -48.11 31.79 -3.70
N PRO A 482 -46.76 31.75 -3.63
CA PRO A 482 -45.97 32.95 -3.48
C PRO A 482 -46.23 33.96 -4.62
N SER A 483 -46.29 35.24 -4.27
CA SER A 483 -46.60 36.33 -5.22
C SER A 483 -45.60 36.47 -6.40
N SER A 484 -44.44 35.83 -6.29
CA SER A 484 -43.41 35.65 -7.31
C SER A 484 -43.84 34.70 -8.44
N LEU A 485 -44.55 33.61 -8.11
CA LEU A 485 -44.98 32.57 -9.03
C LEU A 485 -46.36 32.83 -9.61
N THR A 486 -47.28 33.43 -8.83
CA THR A 486 -48.62 33.80 -9.32
C THR A 486 -48.56 34.73 -10.55
N ARG A 487 -47.57 35.65 -10.61
CA ARG A 487 -47.35 36.52 -11.78
C ARG A 487 -46.77 35.79 -13.00
N LEU A 488 -46.10 34.64 -12.80
CA LEU A 488 -45.55 33.83 -13.88
C LEU A 488 -46.57 32.81 -14.41
N ALA A 489 -47.53 32.39 -13.58
CA ALA A 489 -48.60 31.48 -13.98
C ALA A 489 -49.51 32.07 -15.09
N SER A 490 -49.71 33.39 -15.07
CA SER A 490 -50.51 34.13 -16.06
C SER A 490 -49.68 34.73 -17.20
N ARG A 491 -48.47 34.23 -17.45
CA ARG A 491 -47.56 34.76 -18.47
C ARG A 491 -47.22 33.70 -19.53
N GLU A 492 -47.31 34.12 -20.78
CA GLU A 492 -46.79 33.40 -21.95
C GLU A 492 -45.31 33.76 -22.19
N PHE A 493 -44.56 32.79 -22.71
CA PHE A 493 -43.12 32.87 -22.96
C PHE A 493 -42.82 32.41 -24.39
N ASP A 494 -42.02 33.19 -25.12
CA ASP A 494 -41.70 32.95 -26.54
C ASP A 494 -40.78 31.73 -26.77
N ASP A 495 -40.20 31.17 -25.70
CA ASP A 495 -39.32 30.00 -25.74
C ASP A 495 -39.32 29.24 -24.40
N LEU A 496 -39.02 27.94 -24.47
CA LEU A 496 -38.93 27.04 -23.32
C LEU A 496 -37.84 27.46 -22.33
N GLU A 497 -36.66 27.89 -22.80
CA GLU A 497 -35.58 28.28 -21.89
C GLU A 497 -35.87 29.63 -21.21
N ALA A 498 -36.57 30.55 -21.88
CA ALA A 498 -37.09 31.77 -21.24
C ALA A 498 -38.10 31.45 -20.12
N ALA A 499 -38.99 30.47 -20.34
CA ALA A 499 -39.94 29.99 -19.33
C ALA A 499 -39.23 29.31 -18.15
N ILE A 500 -38.27 28.41 -18.43
CA ILE A 500 -37.48 27.70 -17.40
C ILE A 500 -36.65 28.69 -16.58
N ALA A 501 -35.93 29.62 -17.22
CA ALA A 501 -35.12 30.62 -16.53
C ALA A 501 -35.98 31.50 -15.60
N SER A 502 -37.17 31.91 -16.06
CA SER A 502 -38.11 32.70 -15.26
C SER A 502 -38.61 31.93 -14.03
N CYS A 503 -38.97 30.65 -14.20
CA CYS A 503 -39.39 29.78 -13.10
C CYS A 503 -38.27 29.54 -12.07
N CYS A 504 -37.05 29.23 -12.53
CA CYS A 504 -35.89 29.03 -11.67
C CYS A 504 -35.49 30.31 -10.93
N ALA A 505 -35.60 31.48 -11.56
CA ALA A 505 -35.33 32.77 -10.91
C ALA A 505 -36.37 33.13 -9.84
N ALA A 506 -37.63 32.73 -10.01
CA ALA A 506 -38.65 32.85 -8.97
C ALA A 506 -38.38 31.91 -7.79
N ALA A 507 -38.13 30.62 -8.08
CA ALA A 507 -37.76 29.65 -7.05
C ALA A 507 -36.57 30.12 -6.21
N THR A 508 -35.51 30.63 -6.85
CA THR A 508 -34.28 31.08 -6.19
C THR A 508 -34.54 32.29 -5.27
N ARG A 509 -35.44 33.20 -5.65
CA ARG A 509 -35.87 34.33 -4.80
C ARG A 509 -36.62 33.87 -3.56
N ASP A 510 -37.37 32.78 -3.66
CA ASP A 510 -38.09 32.15 -2.55
C ASP A 510 -37.19 31.16 -1.76
N GLY A 511 -35.89 31.08 -2.10
CA GLY A 511 -34.90 30.26 -1.41
C GLY A 511 -34.87 28.77 -1.81
N PHE A 512 -35.44 28.42 -2.95
CA PHE A 512 -35.52 27.04 -3.47
C PHE A 512 -34.82 26.87 -4.84
N VAL A 513 -34.27 25.68 -5.09
CA VAL A 513 -33.63 25.35 -6.38
C VAL A 513 -34.49 24.34 -7.14
N LEU A 514 -34.82 24.67 -8.40
CA LEU A 514 -35.50 23.77 -9.33
C LEU A 514 -34.52 23.15 -10.33
N HIS A 515 -34.79 21.91 -10.75
CA HIS A 515 -34.10 21.21 -11.81
C HIS A 515 -35.09 20.72 -12.88
N ARG A 516 -34.61 20.59 -14.12
CA ARG A 516 -35.35 19.99 -15.24
C ARG A 516 -35.58 18.48 -14.97
N ASP A 517 -36.83 18.04 -15.09
CA ASP A 517 -37.26 16.64 -14.95
C ASP A 517 -37.87 16.13 -16.28
N SER A 518 -38.91 15.29 -16.23
CA SER A 518 -39.56 14.67 -17.38
C SER A 518 -39.95 15.67 -18.47
N SER A 519 -39.82 15.25 -19.73
CA SER A 519 -40.26 15.95 -20.92
C SER A 519 -41.07 15.03 -21.80
N GLN A 520 -42.01 15.60 -22.55
CA GLN A 520 -42.78 14.88 -23.56
C GLN A 520 -42.59 15.57 -24.92
N MET A 521 -42.22 14.78 -25.92
CA MET A 521 -42.18 15.20 -27.32
C MET A 521 -43.56 15.01 -27.94
N GLY A 522 -43.89 15.82 -28.94
CA GLY A 522 -45.08 15.71 -29.75
C GLY A 522 -44.82 16.24 -31.15
N VAL A 523 -45.68 15.90 -32.10
CA VAL A 523 -45.57 16.39 -33.46
C VAL A 523 -46.41 17.66 -33.60
N VAL A 524 -45.76 18.76 -33.99
CA VAL A 524 -46.39 20.05 -34.29
C VAL A 524 -45.97 20.44 -35.70
N GLU A 525 -46.94 20.66 -36.58
CA GLU A 525 -46.73 20.99 -38.01
C GLU A 525 -45.83 20.01 -38.80
N GLY A 526 -45.72 18.76 -38.33
CA GLY A 526 -44.92 17.70 -38.95
C GLY A 526 -43.53 17.52 -38.32
N GLU A 527 -43.08 18.47 -37.50
CA GLU A 527 -41.81 18.39 -36.78
C GLU A 527 -42.01 17.85 -35.35
N THR A 528 -41.04 17.06 -34.86
CA THR A 528 -41.08 16.49 -33.51
C THR A 528 -40.44 17.46 -32.52
N VAL A 529 -41.28 18.22 -31.81
CA VAL A 529 -40.86 19.27 -30.86
C VAL A 529 -41.23 18.88 -29.42
N MET A 530 -40.57 19.50 -28.45
CA MET A 530 -40.95 19.30 -27.04
C MET A 530 -42.23 20.07 -26.76
N ILE A 531 -43.30 19.39 -26.32
CA ILE A 531 -44.61 20.01 -26.07
C ILE A 531 -44.91 20.24 -24.59
N TRP A 532 -44.15 19.57 -23.70
CA TRP A 532 -44.35 19.64 -22.26
C TRP A 532 -43.06 19.36 -21.50
N LYS A 533 -42.83 20.12 -20.41
CA LYS A 533 -41.64 20.01 -19.55
C LYS A 533 -42.00 20.16 -18.08
N ARG A 534 -41.48 19.27 -17.22
CA ARG A 534 -41.58 19.38 -15.76
C ARG A 534 -40.29 19.94 -15.17
N LEU A 535 -40.44 20.81 -14.18
CA LEU A 535 -39.42 21.23 -13.23
C LEU A 535 -39.77 20.71 -11.84
N ARG A 536 -38.78 20.32 -11.03
CA ARG A 536 -38.99 19.90 -9.62
C ARG A 536 -37.94 20.48 -8.71
N CYS A 537 -38.25 20.54 -7.41
CA CYS A 537 -37.25 20.86 -6.40
C CYS A 537 -36.06 19.88 -6.45
N LYS A 538 -34.85 20.41 -6.25
CA LYS A 538 -33.57 19.68 -6.05
C LYS A 538 -33.72 18.46 -5.10
N ASN A 539 -34.49 18.61 -4.02
CA ASN A 539 -34.71 17.57 -3.03
C ASN A 539 -35.73 16.48 -3.44
N TRP A 540 -36.23 16.47 -4.69
CA TRP A 540 -37.01 15.36 -5.24
C TRP A 540 -36.18 14.07 -5.36
N ASN A 541 -34.92 14.19 -5.80
CA ASN A 541 -34.06 13.02 -6.09
C ASN A 541 -33.26 12.52 -4.89
N SER A 542 -33.25 13.23 -3.76
CA SER A 542 -32.51 12.84 -2.54
C SER A 542 -32.94 11.46 -2.01
N ALA A 543 -34.20 11.06 -2.22
CA ALA A 543 -34.70 9.73 -1.88
C ALA A 543 -34.36 8.65 -2.93
N VAL A 544 -34.10 9.04 -4.19
CA VAL A 544 -33.91 8.11 -5.32
C VAL A 544 -32.50 7.53 -5.33
N ALA A 545 -31.51 8.30 -4.86
CA ALA A 545 -30.12 7.88 -4.77
C ALA A 545 -29.92 6.66 -3.84
N GLU A 546 -30.69 6.54 -2.76
CA GLU A 546 -30.61 5.40 -1.84
C GLU A 546 -31.34 4.14 -2.36
N THR A 547 -32.41 4.32 -3.15
CA THR A 547 -33.21 3.20 -3.70
C THR A 547 -32.61 2.48 -4.91
N ARG A 548 -31.45 2.94 -5.43
CA ARG A 548 -30.71 2.26 -6.51
C ARG A 548 -29.65 1.27 -6.01
N LYS A 549 -29.72 0.84 -4.74
CA LYS A 549 -28.98 -0.32 -4.25
C LYS A 549 -29.49 -1.60 -4.92
N SER A 550 -28.59 -2.56 -5.13
CA SER A 550 -28.84 -3.82 -5.84
C SER A 550 -30.06 -4.58 -5.30
N LYS A 551 -30.79 -5.30 -6.19
CA LYS A 551 -31.95 -6.15 -5.84
C LYS A 551 -31.61 -7.39 -4.98
N THR A 552 -30.35 -7.58 -4.60
CA THR A 552 -29.89 -8.70 -3.78
C THR A 552 -29.37 -8.20 -2.43
N ILE A 553 -30.26 -8.05 -1.45
CA ILE A 553 -29.94 -7.78 -0.05
C ILE A 553 -30.80 -8.70 0.83
N ASP A 554 -30.16 -9.34 1.80
CA ASP A 554 -30.79 -10.23 2.79
C ASP A 554 -31.73 -9.45 3.72
N PRO A 555 -32.98 -9.91 3.97
CA PRO A 555 -33.92 -9.25 4.88
C PRO A 555 -33.42 -9.10 6.32
N ALA A 556 -32.45 -9.90 6.79
CA ALA A 556 -31.86 -9.77 8.11
C ALA A 556 -31.06 -8.45 8.31
N ASN A 557 -30.61 -7.80 7.23
CA ASN A 557 -29.73 -6.63 7.28
C ASN A 557 -30.49 -5.28 7.43
N THR A 558 -31.72 -5.32 7.95
CA THR A 558 -32.65 -4.16 8.00
C THR A 558 -32.96 -3.63 9.40
N ARG A 559 -32.01 -3.64 10.35
CA ARG A 559 -32.21 -3.07 11.70
C ARG A 559 -31.38 -1.81 12.01
N ARG A 560 -31.60 -0.75 11.22
CA ARG A 560 -31.55 0.71 11.58
C ARG A 560 -31.56 1.60 10.32
N THR A 561 -32.55 1.42 9.45
CA THR A 561 -32.81 2.40 8.39
C THR A 561 -33.48 3.63 9.01
N LYS A 562 -32.78 4.78 8.99
CA LYS A 562 -33.46 6.08 9.05
C LYS A 562 -34.48 6.07 7.89
N THR A 563 -35.72 6.45 8.16
CA THR A 563 -36.74 6.57 7.11
C THR A 563 -36.21 7.44 5.98
N ALA A 564 -36.14 6.89 4.76
CA ALA A 564 -35.65 7.63 3.60
C ALA A 564 -36.41 8.98 3.50
N PRO A 565 -35.72 10.11 3.29
CA PRO A 565 -36.36 11.42 3.32
C PRO A 565 -37.48 11.47 2.28
N LYS A 566 -38.69 11.84 2.70
CA LYS A 566 -39.86 11.92 1.80
C LYS A 566 -39.53 12.86 0.63
N LYS A 567 -39.75 12.42 -0.60
CA LYS A 567 -39.50 13.23 -1.81
C LYS A 567 -40.25 14.56 -1.72
N CYS A 568 -39.57 15.67 -1.96
CA CYS A 568 -40.20 17.00 -1.97
C CYS A 568 -41.23 17.10 -3.11
N PRO A 569 -42.54 17.31 -2.84
CA PRO A 569 -43.55 17.24 -3.89
C PRO A 569 -43.53 18.46 -4.83
N ALA A 570 -42.94 19.58 -4.43
CA ALA A 570 -42.92 20.82 -5.20
C ALA A 570 -42.42 20.67 -6.66
N MET A 571 -43.25 21.13 -7.60
CA MET A 571 -43.06 20.99 -9.04
C MET A 571 -43.81 22.04 -9.87
N ILE A 572 -43.28 22.35 -11.04
CA ILE A 572 -43.90 23.23 -12.05
C ILE A 572 -43.99 22.45 -13.37
N ASN A 573 -45.14 22.51 -14.05
CA ASN A 573 -45.32 21.97 -15.39
C ASN A 573 -45.46 23.12 -16.41
N LEU A 574 -44.63 23.09 -17.46
CA LEU A 574 -44.68 23.97 -18.62
C LEU A 574 -45.28 23.23 -19.82
N ARG A 575 -46.10 23.90 -20.63
CA ARG A 575 -46.67 23.34 -21.86
C ARG A 575 -46.72 24.38 -22.99
N LEU A 576 -46.50 23.91 -24.21
CA LEU A 576 -46.67 24.67 -25.45
C LEU A 576 -48.18 24.79 -25.79
N VAL A 577 -48.63 25.96 -26.24
CA VAL A 577 -50.03 26.22 -26.63
C VAL A 577 -50.17 26.38 -28.15
N GLY A 578 -51.12 25.66 -28.74
CA GLY A 578 -51.54 25.89 -30.11
C GLY A 578 -50.44 25.64 -31.16
N LYS A 579 -50.45 26.47 -32.21
CA LYS A 579 -49.55 26.38 -33.38
C LYS A 579 -48.38 27.38 -33.33
N GLY A 580 -48.10 27.98 -32.17
CA GLY A 580 -47.05 28.97 -31.97
C GLY A 580 -46.00 28.52 -30.95
N PRO A 581 -44.86 29.23 -30.85
CA PRO A 581 -43.79 28.92 -29.89
C PRO A 581 -44.12 29.31 -28.42
N GLU A 582 -45.39 29.56 -28.10
CA GLU A 582 -45.82 30.13 -26.82
C GLU A 582 -45.95 29.07 -25.73
N TRP A 583 -45.07 29.17 -24.73
CA TRP A 583 -45.07 28.34 -23.53
C TRP A 583 -45.78 29.03 -22.37
N HIS A 584 -46.49 28.25 -21.55
CA HIS A 584 -47.12 28.74 -20.31
C HIS A 584 -46.99 27.70 -19.19
N ILE A 585 -47.25 28.13 -17.95
CA ILE A 585 -47.31 27.25 -16.78
C ILE A 585 -48.71 26.64 -16.67
N THR A 586 -48.80 25.31 -16.77
CA THR A 586 -50.08 24.55 -16.68
C THR A 586 -50.41 24.06 -15.27
N LYS A 587 -49.40 23.91 -14.41
CA LYS A 587 -49.61 23.46 -13.02
C LYS A 587 -48.42 23.87 -12.17
N VAL A 588 -48.71 24.39 -10.98
CA VAL A 588 -47.74 24.57 -9.89
C VAL A 588 -48.22 23.81 -8.67
N ASP A 589 -47.35 23.00 -8.09
CA ASP A 589 -47.42 22.58 -6.69
C ASP A 589 -46.21 23.20 -6.01
N TRP A 590 -46.43 24.08 -5.03
CA TRP A 590 -45.35 24.77 -4.31
C TRP A 590 -45.20 24.28 -2.86
N THR A 591 -45.71 23.08 -2.57
CA THR A 591 -45.64 22.51 -1.23
C THR A 591 -44.24 21.93 -0.98
N HIS A 592 -43.43 22.61 -0.18
CA HIS A 592 -42.13 22.10 0.26
C HIS A 592 -42.26 21.37 1.60
N ASN A 593 -41.49 20.28 1.76
CA ASN A 593 -41.40 19.48 2.98
C ASN A 593 -40.03 19.61 3.67
N HIS A 594 -39.32 20.69 3.35
CA HIS A 594 -38.00 21.06 3.88
C HIS A 594 -37.86 22.59 3.82
N ASP A 595 -36.99 23.13 4.66
CA ASP A 595 -36.70 24.56 4.69
C ASP A 595 -35.96 25.05 3.42
N PRO A 596 -35.97 26.37 3.15
CA PRO A 596 -35.16 26.98 2.08
C PRO A 596 -33.67 26.62 2.19
N ASP A 597 -32.97 26.52 1.05
CA ASP A 597 -31.57 26.08 1.02
C ASP A 597 -30.66 27.08 1.77
N PRO A 598 -29.97 26.69 2.87
CA PRO A 598 -29.14 27.60 3.66
C PRO A 598 -28.05 28.30 2.83
N LEU A 599 -27.59 27.66 1.75
CA LEU A 599 -26.59 28.20 0.84
C LEU A 599 -27.10 29.39 0.00
N LEU A 600 -28.42 29.59 -0.07
CA LEU A 600 -29.03 30.76 -0.69
C LEU A 600 -29.23 31.91 0.31
N GLN A 601 -29.30 31.64 1.62
CA GLN A 601 -29.44 32.66 2.65
C GLN A 601 -28.09 33.31 3.05
N SER A 602 -26.97 32.58 2.99
CA SER A 602 -25.63 33.16 3.17
C SER A 602 -24.91 33.35 1.84
N GLN A 603 -25.08 34.51 1.19
CA GLN A 603 -24.23 34.90 0.06
C GLN A 603 -22.81 35.33 0.49
N SER A 604 -22.06 34.39 1.07
CA SER A 604 -20.61 34.35 0.90
C SER A 604 -20.34 33.74 -0.48
N LYS A 605 -20.03 34.57 -1.49
CA LYS A 605 -19.73 34.06 -2.84
C LYS A 605 -18.60 33.00 -2.75
N PRO A 606 -18.77 31.79 -3.31
CA PRO A 606 -17.69 30.82 -3.34
C PRO A 606 -16.50 31.42 -4.09
N HIS A 607 -15.30 31.30 -3.51
CA HIS A 607 -14.10 31.89 -4.10
C HIS A 607 -13.78 31.19 -5.42
N HIS A 608 -14.04 31.83 -6.55
CA HIS A 608 -13.71 31.27 -7.86
C HIS A 608 -12.19 31.28 -8.05
N PRO A 609 -11.55 30.12 -8.35
CA PRO A 609 -10.10 30.08 -8.54
C PRO A 609 -9.64 31.01 -9.65
N THR A 610 -8.76 31.94 -9.30
CA THR A 610 -8.15 32.91 -10.20
C THR A 610 -7.26 32.20 -11.22
N GLN A 611 -6.95 32.89 -12.31
CA GLN A 611 -6.10 32.32 -13.35
C GLN A 611 -4.67 32.06 -12.86
N VAL A 612 -4.14 32.95 -12.01
CA VAL A 612 -2.82 32.80 -11.37
C VAL A 612 -2.74 31.52 -10.54
N GLU A 613 -3.73 31.25 -9.70
CA GLU A 613 -3.75 30.04 -8.86
C GLU A 613 -3.90 28.77 -9.69
N LYS A 614 -4.77 28.78 -10.72
CA LYS A 614 -4.92 27.65 -11.67
C LYS A 614 -3.59 27.31 -12.33
N ASP A 615 -2.86 28.31 -12.82
CA ASP A 615 -1.61 28.11 -13.55
C ASP A 615 -0.42 27.83 -12.63
N LEU A 616 -0.51 28.20 -11.34
CA LEU A 616 0.42 27.72 -10.32
C LEU A 616 0.19 26.23 -10.02
N ILE A 617 -1.05 25.82 -9.76
CA ILE A 617 -1.42 24.42 -9.48
C ILE A 617 -1.06 23.53 -10.67
N ARG A 618 -1.37 23.96 -11.90
CA ARG A 618 -0.98 23.26 -13.14
C ARG A 618 0.53 23.08 -13.24
N ARG A 619 1.34 24.10 -12.94
CA ARG A 619 2.81 23.99 -12.96
C ARG A 619 3.34 23.07 -11.86
N LEU A 620 2.78 23.13 -10.65
CA LEU A 620 3.14 22.24 -9.54
C LEU A 620 2.81 20.76 -9.85
N VAL A 621 1.77 20.48 -10.63
CA VAL A 621 1.36 19.12 -11.04
C VAL A 621 2.06 18.63 -12.31
N SER A 622 2.50 19.53 -13.19
CA SER A 622 3.17 19.19 -14.44
C SER A 622 4.71 19.18 -14.37
N GLY A 623 5.31 19.79 -13.34
CA GLY A 623 6.76 19.79 -13.13
C GLY A 623 7.29 18.45 -12.60
N ASN A 624 8.60 18.21 -12.76
CA ASN A 624 9.29 16.98 -12.32
C ASN A 624 9.37 16.78 -10.78
N ALA A 625 8.64 17.57 -9.99
CA ALA A 625 8.50 17.33 -8.55
C ALA A 625 7.52 16.17 -8.33
N GLY A 626 8.00 15.06 -7.77
CA GLY A 626 7.21 13.84 -7.62
C GLY A 626 5.90 14.04 -6.85
N ASN A 627 4.79 13.52 -7.39
CA ASN A 627 3.45 13.40 -6.80
C ASN A 627 3.10 14.38 -5.66
N ILE A 628 3.11 15.68 -5.96
CA ILE A 628 2.61 16.71 -5.02
C ILE A 628 1.14 16.43 -4.72
N SER A 629 0.84 16.22 -3.43
CA SER A 629 -0.54 16.01 -2.95
C SER A 629 -1.36 17.31 -3.02
N ARG A 630 -2.68 17.19 -3.07
CA ARG A 630 -3.61 18.35 -3.13
C ARG A 630 -3.43 19.36 -1.98
N SER A 631 -3.04 18.89 -0.79
CA SER A 631 -2.76 19.73 0.38
C SER A 631 -1.43 20.47 0.24
N GLN A 632 -0.38 19.80 -0.25
CA GLN A 632 0.90 20.44 -0.57
C GLN A 632 0.74 21.46 -1.71
N ALA A 633 -0.02 21.15 -2.76
CA ALA A 633 -0.34 22.09 -3.83
C ALA A 633 -1.05 23.34 -3.28
N LEU A 634 -2.08 23.18 -2.44
CA LEU A 634 -2.75 24.30 -1.78
C LEU A 634 -1.81 25.11 -0.88
N GLN A 635 -0.90 24.45 -0.15
CA GLN A 635 0.06 25.14 0.71
C GLN A 635 1.06 25.97 -0.11
N CYS A 636 1.57 25.45 -1.22
CA CYS A 636 2.42 26.22 -2.14
C CYS A 636 1.66 27.41 -2.76
N VAL A 637 0.37 27.24 -3.08
CA VAL A 637 -0.48 28.36 -3.54
C VAL A 637 -0.63 29.42 -2.45
N ARG A 638 -0.84 29.05 -1.18
CA ARG A 638 -0.95 29.98 -0.06
C ARG A 638 0.33 30.78 0.24
N VAL A 639 1.50 30.21 -0.06
CA VAL A 639 2.79 30.91 0.07
C VAL A 639 2.96 31.96 -1.03
N ILE A 640 2.54 31.65 -2.26
CA ILE A 640 2.76 32.51 -3.44
C ILE A 640 1.60 33.49 -3.67
N VAL A 641 0.40 33.14 -3.22
CA VAL A 641 -0.80 33.99 -3.18
C VAL A 641 -1.32 34.00 -1.74
N PRO A 642 -0.77 34.90 -0.89
CA PRO A 642 -1.37 35.20 0.41
C PRO A 642 -2.85 35.56 0.25
N ASP A 643 -3.66 35.26 1.27
CA ASP A 643 -5.12 35.45 1.31
C ASP A 643 -5.95 34.64 0.29
N THR A 644 -5.36 33.67 -0.42
CA THR A 644 -6.13 32.73 -1.24
C THR A 644 -7.19 31.98 -0.41
N LYS A 645 -8.45 32.06 -0.83
CA LYS A 645 -9.58 31.32 -0.25
C LYS A 645 -9.88 30.02 -0.99
N LEU A 646 -8.89 29.47 -1.71
CA LEU A 646 -8.99 28.18 -2.38
C LEU A 646 -9.28 27.04 -1.40
N GLU A 647 -10.29 26.25 -1.74
CA GLU A 647 -10.62 25.02 -1.02
C GLU A 647 -9.91 23.80 -1.62
N LEU A 648 -9.66 22.78 -0.80
CA LEU A 648 -9.04 21.52 -1.23
C LEU A 648 -9.82 20.83 -2.36
N GLN A 649 -11.14 20.99 -2.42
CA GLN A 649 -11.97 20.45 -3.51
C GLN A 649 -11.72 21.17 -4.83
N GLN A 650 -11.52 22.49 -4.80
CA GLN A 650 -11.23 23.29 -5.98
C GLN A 650 -9.82 22.99 -6.50
N VAL A 651 -8.84 22.81 -5.61
CA VAL A 651 -7.51 22.32 -5.98
C VAL A 651 -7.60 20.92 -6.59
N SER A 652 -8.33 19.97 -5.98
CA SER A 652 -8.58 18.65 -6.58
C SER A 652 -9.21 18.74 -7.97
N ASN A 653 -10.18 19.64 -8.19
CA ASN A 653 -10.79 19.83 -9.50
C ASN A 653 -9.78 20.38 -10.53
N ILE A 654 -8.96 21.36 -10.17
CA ILE A 654 -7.91 21.90 -11.06
C ILE A 654 -6.86 20.83 -11.41
N ILE A 655 -6.47 19.99 -10.43
CA ILE A 655 -5.56 18.85 -10.65
C ILE A 655 -6.19 17.84 -11.61
N ASN A 656 -7.47 17.48 -11.40
CA ASN A 656 -8.16 16.51 -12.24
C ASN A 656 -8.41 17.05 -13.65
N THR A 657 -8.77 18.33 -13.80
CA THR A 657 -8.84 19.00 -15.11
C THR A 657 -7.47 19.00 -15.78
N ALA A 658 -6.38 19.38 -15.10
CA ALA A 658 -5.03 19.33 -15.68
C ALA A 658 -4.60 17.92 -16.11
N LYS A 659 -4.98 16.88 -15.36
CA LYS A 659 -4.74 15.47 -15.73
C LYS A 659 -5.58 15.04 -16.94
N ASN A 660 -6.86 15.39 -16.97
CA ASN A 660 -7.76 15.08 -18.09
C ASN A 660 -7.35 15.84 -19.36
N ASP A 661 -7.01 17.14 -19.26
CA ASP A 661 -6.49 17.96 -20.35
C ASP A 661 -5.22 17.32 -20.94
N ARG A 662 -4.30 16.87 -20.07
CA ARG A 662 -3.06 16.16 -20.45
C ARG A 662 -3.33 14.79 -21.08
N GLN A 663 -4.31 14.02 -20.59
CA GLN A 663 -4.73 12.76 -21.22
C GLN A 663 -5.38 12.99 -22.59
N VAL A 664 -6.20 14.03 -22.74
CA VAL A 664 -6.79 14.44 -24.03
C VAL A 664 -5.71 14.95 -24.98
N GLU A 665 -4.70 15.67 -24.49
CA GLU A 665 -3.54 16.10 -25.27
C GLU A 665 -2.69 14.90 -25.74
N TYR A 666 -2.42 13.92 -24.86
CA TYR A 666 -1.73 12.69 -25.24
C TYR A 666 -2.55 11.87 -26.25
N ALA A 667 -3.86 11.71 -26.05
CA ALA A 667 -4.74 11.05 -27.02
C ALA A 667 -4.68 11.74 -28.40
N LYS A 668 -4.67 13.08 -28.45
CA LYS A 668 -4.48 13.85 -29.70
C LYS A 668 -3.08 13.70 -30.33
N LYS A 669 -2.06 13.38 -29.54
CA LYS A 669 -0.66 13.16 -29.99
C LYS A 669 -0.35 11.68 -30.31
N GLY A 670 -1.36 10.83 -30.49
CA GLY A 670 -1.18 9.40 -30.79
C GLY A 670 -0.98 8.51 -29.56
N GLY A 671 -1.35 9.00 -28.38
CA GLY A 671 -1.26 8.30 -27.10
C GLY A 671 0.08 8.47 -26.37
N ASP A 672 0.13 7.89 -25.17
CA ASP A 672 1.27 7.95 -24.25
C ASP A 672 2.56 7.43 -24.91
N ALA A 673 2.48 6.31 -25.63
CA ALA A 673 3.63 5.67 -26.28
C ALA A 673 4.23 6.54 -27.41
N ALA A 674 3.39 7.14 -28.26
CA ALA A 674 3.86 8.05 -29.31
C ALA A 674 4.51 9.30 -28.70
N SER A 675 3.89 9.87 -27.66
CA SER A 675 4.42 11.02 -26.92
C SER A 675 5.77 10.71 -26.24
N LEU A 676 5.93 9.50 -25.69
CA LEU A 676 7.19 9.02 -25.12
C LEU A 676 8.28 8.87 -26.19
N LEU A 677 7.98 8.29 -27.35
CA LEU A 677 8.95 8.14 -28.44
C LEU A 677 9.44 9.49 -28.99
N VAL A 678 8.54 10.48 -29.11
CA VAL A 678 8.91 11.86 -29.48
C VAL A 678 9.81 12.50 -28.41
N TRP A 679 9.52 12.28 -27.12
CA TRP A 679 10.37 12.78 -26.04
C TRP A 679 11.76 12.12 -26.03
N LEU A 680 11.83 10.80 -26.26
CA LEU A 680 13.10 10.04 -26.34
C LEU A 680 13.97 10.50 -27.51
N ALA A 681 13.38 10.76 -28.67
CA ALA A 681 14.07 11.39 -29.80
C ALA A 681 14.67 12.73 -29.39
N ALA A 682 13.87 13.61 -28.77
CA ALA A 682 14.33 14.92 -28.30
C ALA A 682 15.36 14.86 -27.15
N GLN A 683 15.49 13.77 -26.40
CA GLN A 683 16.62 13.57 -25.47
C GLN A 683 17.89 13.14 -26.20
N LYS A 684 17.77 12.25 -27.20
CA LYS A 684 18.90 11.83 -28.05
C LYS A 684 19.48 12.98 -28.88
N ASP A 685 18.64 13.92 -29.31
CA ASP A 685 19.09 15.13 -30.01
C ASP A 685 19.87 16.08 -29.09
N LYS A 686 19.53 16.12 -27.79
CA LYS A 686 20.22 16.93 -26.77
C LYS A 686 21.52 16.30 -26.31
N ASP A 687 21.54 14.97 -26.19
CA ASP A 687 22.67 14.21 -25.68
C ASP A 687 22.93 12.99 -26.59
N GLN A 688 24.02 13.08 -27.34
CA GLN A 688 24.47 12.02 -28.25
C GLN A 688 24.92 10.74 -27.53
N GLY A 689 25.14 10.79 -26.21
CA GLY A 689 25.36 9.63 -25.35
C GLY A 689 24.07 8.92 -24.92
N PHE A 690 22.90 9.57 -25.05
CA PHE A 690 21.62 8.94 -24.78
C PHE A 690 21.31 7.85 -25.82
N ARG A 691 20.91 6.67 -25.35
CA ARG A 691 20.61 5.49 -26.17
C ARG A 691 19.18 5.04 -25.90
N TYR A 692 18.39 4.92 -26.96
CA TYR A 692 17.12 4.22 -26.91
C TYR A 692 16.90 3.43 -28.20
N ALA A 693 16.17 2.34 -28.08
CA ALA A 693 15.71 1.50 -29.18
C ALA A 693 14.28 1.05 -28.92
N CYS A 694 13.48 0.89 -29.96
CA CYS A 694 12.09 0.47 -29.83
C CYS A 694 11.67 -0.48 -30.95
N GLN A 695 10.81 -1.44 -30.60
CA GLN A 695 10.13 -2.32 -31.55
C GLN A 695 8.63 -2.06 -31.46
N VAL A 696 8.01 -1.75 -32.59
CA VAL A 696 6.56 -1.58 -32.73
C VAL A 696 5.96 -2.77 -33.48
N HIS A 697 4.69 -3.07 -33.22
CA HIS A 697 3.93 -4.06 -33.97
C HIS A 697 3.68 -3.54 -35.39
N LYS A 698 3.95 -4.35 -36.42
CA LYS A 698 3.82 -3.93 -37.83
C LYS A 698 2.38 -3.48 -38.15
N GLU A 699 1.39 -4.28 -37.76
CA GLU A 699 -0.03 -4.04 -38.06
C GLU A 699 -0.70 -2.99 -37.16
N THR A 700 -0.57 -3.11 -35.83
CA THR A 700 -1.32 -2.26 -34.88
C THR A 700 -0.59 -0.98 -34.48
N GLY A 701 0.67 -0.81 -34.87
CA GLY A 701 1.52 0.32 -34.46
C GLY A 701 1.89 0.33 -32.96
N ALA A 702 1.39 -0.61 -32.16
CA ALA A 702 1.59 -0.65 -30.72
C ALA A 702 3.07 -0.87 -30.35
N LEU A 703 3.56 -0.15 -29.33
CA LEU A 703 4.90 -0.34 -28.79
C LEU A 703 5.01 -1.72 -28.12
N ARG A 704 5.81 -2.61 -28.71
CA ARG A 704 6.06 -3.96 -28.17
C ARG A 704 7.23 -3.99 -27.22
N ARG A 705 8.33 -3.34 -27.58
CA ARG A 705 9.57 -3.33 -26.78
C ARG A 705 10.22 -1.96 -26.82
N LEU A 706 10.77 -1.52 -25.69
CA LEU A 706 11.44 -0.23 -25.52
C LEU A 706 12.64 -0.40 -24.60
N PHE A 707 13.81 -0.03 -25.08
CA PHE A 707 15.08 0.01 -24.35
C PHE A 707 15.48 1.48 -24.17
N VAL A 708 15.87 1.89 -22.96
CA VAL A 708 16.29 3.26 -22.65
C VAL A 708 17.50 3.28 -21.71
N CYS A 709 18.48 4.13 -22.04
CA CYS A 709 19.73 4.32 -21.31
C CYS A 709 20.21 5.78 -21.49
N SER A 710 20.45 6.52 -20.40
CA SER A 710 21.04 7.87 -20.46
C SER A 710 22.57 7.83 -20.64
N ALA A 711 23.22 8.95 -20.98
CA ALA A 711 24.67 8.94 -21.13
C ALA A 711 25.41 8.58 -19.83
N GLU A 712 24.91 8.96 -18.66
CA GLU A 712 25.49 8.55 -17.37
C GLU A 712 25.34 7.04 -17.15
N MET A 713 24.23 6.47 -17.61
CA MET A 713 23.98 5.04 -17.56
C MET A 713 24.86 4.25 -18.54
N VAL A 714 25.07 4.75 -19.77
CA VAL A 714 26.05 4.20 -20.73
C VAL A 714 27.46 4.24 -20.13
N ASN A 715 27.85 5.39 -19.54
CA ASN A 715 29.14 5.53 -18.86
C ASN A 715 29.30 4.57 -17.67
N ALA A 716 28.24 4.32 -16.89
CA ALA A 716 28.27 3.36 -15.80
C ALA A 716 28.35 1.91 -16.30
N LEU A 717 27.61 1.56 -17.35
CA LEU A 717 27.71 0.26 -18.03
C LEU A 717 29.11 0.02 -18.60
N GLN A 718 29.73 1.02 -19.23
CA GLN A 718 31.08 0.93 -19.77
C GLN A 718 32.18 0.82 -18.71
N ARG A 719 31.96 1.37 -17.51
CA ARG A 719 32.96 1.40 -16.43
C ARG A 719 32.85 0.25 -15.43
N PHE A 720 31.66 -0.34 -15.30
CA PHE A 720 31.34 -1.32 -14.26
C PHE A 720 30.55 -2.53 -14.80
N GLY A 721 30.47 -2.68 -16.12
CA GLY A 721 29.70 -3.75 -16.81
C GLY A 721 30.32 -5.15 -16.75
N ASP A 722 31.40 -5.36 -16.00
CA ASP A 722 32.02 -6.67 -15.79
C ASP A 722 31.03 -7.70 -15.20
N VAL A 723 30.09 -7.21 -14.38
CA VAL A 723 28.97 -7.98 -13.84
C VAL A 723 27.69 -7.16 -14.00
N ILE A 724 26.76 -7.66 -14.80
CA ILE A 724 25.44 -7.07 -15.01
C ILE A 724 24.39 -7.91 -14.30
N ILE A 725 23.61 -7.28 -13.43
CA ILE A 725 22.47 -7.87 -12.72
C ILE A 725 21.21 -7.51 -13.51
N ALA A 726 20.46 -8.51 -13.96
CA ALA A 726 19.15 -8.31 -14.60
C ALA A 726 18.03 -8.54 -13.58
N ASP A 727 17.37 -7.46 -13.17
CA ASP A 727 16.15 -7.52 -12.36
C ASP A 727 14.93 -7.56 -13.29
N VAL A 728 14.44 -8.77 -13.55
CA VAL A 728 13.21 -9.03 -14.33
C VAL A 728 12.06 -9.09 -13.32
N ALA A 729 11.37 -7.97 -13.14
CA ALA A 729 10.32 -7.87 -12.15
C ALA A 729 9.12 -8.75 -12.53
N GLN A 730 8.80 -9.75 -11.71
CA GLN A 730 7.61 -10.59 -11.86
C GLN A 730 6.33 -9.77 -11.57
N GLY A 731 5.94 -8.97 -12.55
CA GLY A 731 4.83 -8.04 -12.43
C GLY A 731 4.69 -7.21 -13.69
N ARG A 732 3.46 -7.10 -14.18
CA ARG A 732 3.14 -6.22 -15.30
C ARG A 732 2.83 -4.82 -14.77
N ASN A 733 3.36 -3.80 -15.45
CA ASN A 733 3.04 -2.40 -15.14
C ASN A 733 1.57 -2.05 -15.50
N ILE A 734 1.17 -0.78 -15.32
CA ILE A 734 -0.19 -0.31 -15.65
C ILE A 734 -0.59 -0.51 -17.12
N TYR A 735 0.37 -0.69 -18.02
CA TYR A 735 0.17 -0.97 -19.45
C TYR A 735 0.18 -2.48 -19.76
N GLN A 736 0.16 -3.33 -18.73
CA GLN A 736 0.27 -4.78 -18.81
C GLN A 736 1.59 -5.30 -19.42
N MET A 737 2.66 -4.50 -19.36
CA MET A 737 3.99 -4.84 -19.89
C MET A 737 4.99 -5.19 -18.77
N PRO A 738 5.72 -6.31 -18.86
CA PRO A 738 6.93 -6.56 -18.08
C PRO A 738 7.97 -5.44 -18.12
N LEU A 739 8.70 -5.28 -17.02
CA LEU A 739 9.84 -4.37 -16.89
C LEU A 739 11.08 -5.16 -16.46
N ASN A 740 12.14 -5.06 -17.26
CA ASN A 740 13.47 -5.58 -16.97
C ASN A 740 14.42 -4.40 -16.73
N ILE A 741 15.14 -4.41 -15.60
CA ILE A 741 16.08 -3.37 -15.22
C ILE A 741 17.47 -4.02 -15.15
N PHE A 742 18.40 -3.55 -15.98
CA PHE A 742 19.79 -3.95 -15.85
C PHE A 742 20.54 -2.99 -14.92
N CYS A 743 21.34 -3.57 -14.03
CA CYS A 743 22.09 -2.88 -12.98
C CYS A 743 23.55 -3.32 -12.98
N VAL A 744 24.44 -2.42 -12.58
CA VAL A 744 25.86 -2.71 -12.26
C VAL A 744 26.15 -2.32 -10.81
N VAL A 745 27.30 -2.72 -10.27
CA VAL A 745 27.78 -2.26 -8.96
C VAL A 745 28.92 -1.28 -9.19
N ASP A 746 28.78 -0.03 -8.75
CA ASP A 746 29.85 0.97 -8.88
C ASP A 746 31.01 0.68 -7.92
N GLY A 747 32.18 1.30 -8.18
CA GLY A 747 33.39 1.13 -7.36
C GLY A 747 33.30 1.60 -5.90
N ALA A 748 32.13 2.03 -5.43
CA ALA A 748 31.82 2.28 -4.02
C ALA A 748 30.81 1.25 -3.46
N GLY A 749 30.61 0.12 -4.14
CA GLY A 749 29.72 -0.96 -3.71
C GLY A 749 28.22 -0.68 -3.89
N ARG A 750 27.84 0.36 -4.65
CA ARG A 750 26.43 0.76 -4.81
C ARG A 750 25.86 0.24 -6.12
N THR A 751 24.67 -0.36 -6.05
CA THR A 751 23.90 -0.72 -7.25
C THR A 751 23.51 0.53 -8.04
N ARG A 752 23.74 0.51 -9.35
CA ARG A 752 23.38 1.56 -10.31
C ARG A 752 22.56 0.95 -11.43
N ASN A 753 21.36 1.46 -11.64
CA ASN A 753 20.56 1.10 -12.81
C ASN A 753 21.24 1.67 -14.06
N VAL A 754 21.46 0.83 -15.06
CA VAL A 754 22.13 1.19 -16.32
C VAL A 754 21.24 1.05 -17.54
N VAL A 755 20.16 0.26 -17.49
CA VAL A 755 19.20 0.18 -18.59
C VAL A 755 17.81 -0.11 -18.03
N TYR A 756 16.80 0.51 -18.64
CA TYR A 756 15.40 0.10 -18.48
C TYR A 756 14.89 -0.51 -19.78
N VAL A 757 14.27 -1.68 -19.69
CA VAL A 757 13.62 -2.35 -20.83
C VAL A 757 12.16 -2.68 -20.49
N VAL A 758 11.24 -2.07 -21.22
CA VAL A 758 9.81 -2.44 -21.20
C VAL A 758 9.57 -3.39 -22.39
N GLN A 759 8.91 -4.51 -22.16
CA GLN A 759 8.65 -5.53 -23.19
C GLN A 759 7.22 -6.07 -23.08
N ASP A 760 6.67 -6.59 -24.18
CA ASP A 760 5.29 -7.06 -24.26
C ASP A 760 5.09 -8.46 -23.66
N ARG A 761 6.13 -9.30 -23.71
CA ARG A 761 6.16 -10.67 -23.20
C ARG A 761 7.51 -10.99 -22.55
N GLU A 762 7.53 -11.94 -21.64
CA GLU A 762 8.75 -12.53 -21.05
C GLU A 762 9.11 -13.82 -21.80
N ASP A 763 9.27 -13.70 -23.12
CA ASP A 763 9.68 -14.82 -23.98
C ASP A 763 11.15 -14.71 -24.39
N LYS A 764 11.69 -15.80 -24.94
CA LYS A 764 13.09 -15.88 -25.38
C LYS A 764 13.44 -14.75 -26.35
N GLU A 765 12.53 -14.39 -27.25
CA GLU A 765 12.78 -13.35 -28.26
C GLU A 765 12.87 -11.95 -27.64
N ALA A 766 12.05 -11.66 -26.63
CA ALA A 766 12.05 -10.38 -25.92
C ALA A 766 13.32 -10.20 -25.09
N HIS A 767 13.71 -11.24 -24.34
CA HIS A 767 14.97 -11.23 -23.60
C HIS A 767 16.19 -11.20 -24.53
N GLN A 768 16.18 -11.94 -25.65
CA GLN A 768 17.24 -11.88 -26.65
C GLN A 768 17.39 -10.45 -27.22
N TRP A 769 16.29 -9.83 -27.64
CA TRP A 769 16.30 -8.45 -28.14
C TRP A 769 16.84 -7.46 -27.10
N ALA A 770 16.43 -7.60 -25.83
CA ALA A 770 16.90 -6.76 -24.73
C ALA A 770 18.42 -6.88 -24.51
N LEU A 771 18.97 -8.10 -24.59
CA LEU A 771 20.40 -8.38 -24.45
C LEU A 771 21.20 -7.92 -25.68
N GLU A 772 20.66 -8.04 -26.89
CA GLU A 772 21.26 -7.50 -28.11
C GLU A 772 21.40 -5.97 -28.02
N GLN A 773 20.35 -5.26 -27.57
CA GLN A 773 20.43 -3.81 -27.35
C GLN A 773 21.41 -3.43 -26.22
N LEU A 774 21.53 -4.26 -25.18
CA LEU A 774 22.49 -4.07 -24.10
C LEU A 774 23.93 -4.15 -24.61
N ILE A 775 24.25 -5.16 -25.43
CA ILE A 775 25.57 -5.33 -26.06
C ILE A 775 25.89 -4.17 -27.00
N ILE A 776 24.94 -3.73 -27.84
CA ILE A 776 25.11 -2.56 -28.72
C ILE A 776 25.34 -1.27 -27.90
N THR A 777 24.83 -1.21 -26.67
CA THR A 777 24.94 -0.04 -25.78
C THR A 777 26.21 -0.03 -24.95
N SER A 778 26.76 -1.20 -24.57
CA SER A 778 28.04 -1.29 -23.85
C SER A 778 29.23 -0.84 -24.71
N GLY A 779 29.17 -1.04 -26.03
CA GLY A 779 30.24 -0.69 -26.98
C GLY A 779 31.01 -1.89 -27.49
#